data_AF-A0A834WHA6-F1
#
_entry.id   AF-A0A834WHA6-F1
#
_cell.length_a   1.000
_cell.length_b   1.000
_cell.length_c   1.000
_cell.angle_alpha   90.00
_cell.angle_beta   90.00
_cell.angle_gamma   90.00
#
_symmetry.space_group_name_H-M   'P 1'
#
loop_
_entity.id
_entity.type
_entity.pdbx_description
1 polymer ?
#
loop_
_entity_poly.entity_id
_entity_poly.type
_entity_poly.pdbx_seq_one_letter_code
_entity_poly.pdbx_strand_id
1 'polypeptide(L)'
;MEEIQSQSDHYRSSSSSASSPASRVPSSNFFYLRKPGSLRQPISFEDSPEWDDTDIEVRVDEGSDSIHVATTPISPSLSKINSGSLPSPHLPEGAGVPRKIAGASIVWKDLTVTIKGKRKYSDKVVKSSTGYALPGTMTVIMGPAKSGKSTLLRAIAGRLHPSARMYGEVFVNGAKSHMAYGSYGYVERETTLIGSLTVREFLYYSALLQLPGFFCQKKSIVEDAIHAMSLDDYANKLIGGHCYMKGLPSGERRRISIARELVMRPHILFIDEPLYHLDSVSALLMMVTLKKLASTGYTLIFTIYQSSTEVFGLFDRICLLSNGNTLFFGETLACLQHFSNAGFPCPIMQSPSDHFLRAINTDFDRIITMCKNWQDDNGDFSSVNMDTAVAIRTLEATYKSSTDAAAAETMTSKLIEKEGPALKSKGKASNATRVAVLTWRSLLVMSREWKYYWLRLILSMLLTLCIGTVFSGLGHSLSSVVTRVAAIFVFVSFCSLLSIAGVPALLKEIKIYACEESNQHSGALVFLLGQLLSSIPFLFLISISSSLVFYFLIGLRDEFSLLMYFVLNIFMTLLVNEGIMLVIATLWQDIFWSVLTLLCIHVVMMLSAGYFRIRNALPGPVWMYPISYIAFHTYSIQGLLENEYVGTSFAVGQVRTISGFQALQSAYNISPDNDSKWENLLVLFLMAVGYRIFVFILLCLCIGRKISVLKSFQCNRDTTNTR
;
A
#
# COMPACT_ATOMS: atom_id res chain seq x y z
N MET A 1 -18.92 -60.36 33.29
CA MET A 1 -20.03 -60.80 32.43
C MET A 1 -19.71 -60.35 31.03
N GLU A 2 -19.77 -61.29 30.08
CA GLU A 2 -19.70 -61.15 28.61
C GLU A 2 -18.67 -60.12 28.05
N GLU A 3 -17.48 -60.53 27.58
CA GLU A 3 -17.15 -61.27 26.33
C GLU A 3 -17.12 -60.35 25.08
N ILE A 4 -15.95 -60.04 24.49
CA ILE A 4 -15.07 -60.83 23.56
C ILE A 4 -15.59 -60.73 22.11
N GLN A 5 -14.81 -60.56 21.02
CA GLN A 5 -13.35 -60.56 20.73
C GLN A 5 -13.02 -59.28 19.87
N SER A 6 -11.89 -58.91 19.24
CA SER A 6 -10.49 -59.33 18.94
C SER A 6 -9.76 -58.04 18.44
N GLN A 7 -8.47 -57.86 18.11
CA GLN A 7 -7.11 -58.43 18.32
C GLN A 7 -6.13 -57.32 17.82
N SER A 8 -5.09 -56.85 18.52
CA SER A 8 -3.72 -57.42 18.70
C SER A 8 -2.95 -57.74 17.39
N ASP A 9 -1.66 -57.37 17.18
CA ASP A 9 -0.83 -56.42 17.93
C ASP A 9 0.47 -55.97 17.19
N HIS A 10 1.07 -54.95 17.78
CA HIS A 10 2.34 -54.25 17.56
C HIS A 10 3.67 -54.96 17.19
N TYR A 11 4.53 -54.15 16.53
CA TYR A 11 5.98 -53.89 16.79
C TYR A 11 7.16 -54.77 16.26
N ARG A 12 8.17 -54.00 15.81
CA ARG A 12 9.64 -54.05 16.08
C ARG A 12 10.61 -54.65 15.05
N SER A 13 11.79 -54.04 15.07
CA SER A 13 12.96 -54.22 14.20
C SER A 13 14.14 -54.84 14.96
N SER A 14 15.10 -55.47 14.26
CA SER A 14 16.55 -55.39 14.58
C SER A 14 17.50 -55.97 13.52
N SER A 15 18.29 -55.08 12.91
CA SER A 15 19.74 -55.20 12.60
C SER A 15 20.41 -56.52 12.12
N SER A 16 20.95 -56.43 10.89
CA SER A 16 22.37 -56.68 10.51
C SER A 16 23.05 -58.06 10.56
N SER A 17 23.70 -58.41 9.45
CA SER A 17 25.03 -59.05 9.38
C SER A 17 25.72 -58.67 8.06
N ALA A 18 27.06 -58.71 7.98
CA ALA A 18 27.83 -58.22 6.83
C ALA A 18 29.24 -58.83 6.70
N SER A 19 29.72 -59.04 5.47
CA SER A 19 31.14 -59.11 5.09
C SER A 19 31.35 -59.08 3.56
N SER A 20 32.55 -58.71 3.12
CA SER A 20 32.99 -58.47 1.71
C SER A 20 34.06 -59.53 1.31
N PRO A 21 34.96 -59.41 0.29
CA PRO A 21 35.29 -58.31 -0.66
C PRO A 21 35.67 -58.68 -2.13
N ALA A 22 36.05 -57.64 -2.91
CA ALA A 22 37.23 -57.58 -3.82
C ALA A 22 37.07 -57.42 -5.37
N SER A 23 37.34 -56.18 -5.84
CA SER A 23 38.14 -55.80 -7.03
C SER A 23 37.65 -56.02 -8.48
N ARG A 24 37.53 -54.92 -9.27
CA ARG A 24 38.41 -54.55 -10.42
C ARG A 24 38.00 -53.22 -11.11
N VAL A 25 38.95 -52.61 -11.84
CA VAL A 25 38.99 -51.26 -12.45
C VAL A 25 40.09 -51.29 -13.55
N PRO A 26 40.19 -50.42 -14.60
CA PRO A 26 39.21 -49.59 -15.35
C PRO A 26 39.21 -49.84 -16.89
N SER A 27 38.29 -49.18 -17.61
CA SER A 27 38.55 -48.56 -18.95
C SER A 27 37.31 -47.75 -19.39
N SER A 28 37.34 -46.73 -20.24
CA SER A 28 38.21 -45.56 -20.48
C SER A 28 37.80 -44.99 -21.85
N ASN A 29 37.35 -43.73 -21.90
CA ASN A 29 37.02 -42.93 -23.11
C ASN A 29 35.89 -43.44 -24.02
N PHE A 30 34.95 -42.55 -24.35
CA PHE A 30 34.63 -42.23 -25.76
C PHE A 30 33.85 -40.90 -25.87
N PHE A 31 34.46 -39.90 -26.51
CA PHE A 31 33.74 -38.72 -27.02
C PHE A 31 33.06 -39.06 -28.35
N TYR A 32 31.92 -38.41 -28.64
CA TYR A 32 31.16 -38.63 -29.87
C TYR A 32 31.95 -38.29 -31.14
N LEU A 33 32.25 -39.30 -31.95
CA LEU A 33 32.87 -39.15 -33.27
C LEU A 33 31.93 -39.72 -34.34
N ARG A 34 31.38 -38.84 -35.18
CA ARG A 34 30.34 -39.13 -36.19
C ARG A 34 30.93 -39.98 -37.33
N LYS A 35 30.31 -41.13 -37.65
CA LYS A 35 30.52 -41.84 -38.92
C LYS A 35 29.71 -41.19 -40.07
N PRO A 36 30.22 -41.17 -41.30
CA PRO A 36 29.48 -40.72 -42.49
C PRO A 36 28.71 -41.87 -43.18
N GLY A 37 27.65 -41.52 -43.93
CA GLY A 37 27.12 -42.37 -45.00
C GLY A 37 25.77 -43.07 -44.79
N SER A 38 24.67 -42.33 -44.89
CA SER A 38 23.37 -42.83 -45.39
C SER A 38 22.56 -41.67 -46.00
N LEU A 39 21.55 -41.97 -46.84
CA LEU A 39 20.82 -40.95 -47.60
C LEU A 39 19.75 -40.22 -46.77
N ARG A 40 19.41 -38.99 -47.19
CA ARG A 40 18.31 -38.19 -46.62
C ARG A 40 16.95 -38.73 -47.06
N GLN A 41 16.02 -38.78 -46.11
CA GLN A 41 14.61 -38.44 -46.34
C GLN A 41 14.20 -37.39 -45.29
N PRO A 42 13.39 -36.38 -45.63
CA PRO A 42 12.77 -35.51 -44.65
C PRO A 42 11.55 -36.22 -44.05
N ILE A 43 11.49 -36.33 -42.73
CA ILE A 43 10.27 -36.74 -42.00
C ILE A 43 9.45 -35.47 -41.74
N SER A 44 8.13 -35.57 -41.83
CA SER A 44 7.20 -34.44 -41.76
C SER A 44 6.91 -33.99 -40.32
N PHE A 45 5.97 -33.05 -40.15
CA PHE A 45 5.68 -32.40 -38.86
C PHE A 45 4.33 -32.85 -38.28
N GLU A 46 3.93 -34.08 -38.57
CA GLU A 46 2.79 -34.77 -37.99
C GLU A 46 3.28 -35.80 -36.96
N ASP A 47 3.35 -35.37 -35.70
CA ASP A 47 3.17 -36.19 -34.49
C ASP A 47 3.25 -35.27 -33.27
N SER A 48 2.09 -34.94 -32.70
CA SER A 48 1.97 -34.21 -31.42
C SER A 48 0.88 -34.89 -30.61
N PRO A 49 1.08 -35.17 -29.31
CA PRO A 49 0.11 -35.95 -28.54
C PRO A 49 -1.24 -35.22 -28.43
N GLU A 50 -2.31 -35.94 -28.75
CA GLU A 50 -3.67 -35.55 -28.40
C GLU A 50 -3.82 -35.54 -26.87
N TRP A 51 -4.62 -34.60 -26.35
CA TRP A 51 -5.00 -34.54 -24.94
C TRP A 51 -6.52 -34.74 -24.88
N ASP A 52 -6.98 -35.72 -24.10
CA ASP A 52 -8.41 -35.94 -23.86
C ASP A 52 -9.01 -34.72 -23.13
N ASP A 53 -9.86 -33.97 -23.82
CA ASP A 53 -10.79 -33.05 -23.17
C ASP A 53 -11.84 -33.86 -22.39
N THR A 54 -11.95 -33.61 -21.09
CA THR A 54 -12.91 -34.30 -20.21
C THR A 54 -14.08 -33.38 -19.89
N ASP A 55 -15.30 -33.85 -20.20
CA ASP A 55 -16.53 -33.05 -20.11
C ASP A 55 -16.79 -32.48 -18.70
N ILE A 56 -17.10 -31.18 -18.64
CA ILE A 56 -17.72 -30.53 -17.48
C ILE A 56 -18.94 -29.75 -17.99
N GLU A 57 -20.13 -30.29 -17.76
CA GLU A 57 -21.39 -29.64 -18.10
C GLU A 57 -21.53 -28.27 -17.40
N VAL A 58 -21.81 -27.23 -18.18
CA VAL A 58 -22.34 -25.95 -17.67
C VAL A 58 -23.59 -25.59 -18.47
N ARG A 59 -24.75 -25.66 -17.81
CA ARG A 59 -26.04 -25.26 -18.41
C ARG A 59 -26.04 -23.77 -18.75
N VAL A 60 -26.54 -23.44 -19.93
CA VAL A 60 -26.89 -22.09 -20.37
C VAL A 60 -28.31 -22.17 -20.95
N ASP A 61 -29.22 -21.34 -20.46
CA ASP A 61 -30.61 -21.29 -20.96
C ASP A 61 -30.69 -20.70 -22.37
N GLU A 62 -31.72 -21.12 -23.11
CA GLU A 62 -31.90 -20.80 -24.52
C GLU A 62 -32.40 -19.37 -24.78
N GLY A 63 -32.06 -18.84 -25.96
CA GLY A 63 -32.53 -17.54 -26.46
C GLY A 63 -32.09 -17.33 -27.90
N SER A 64 -32.91 -17.78 -28.85
CA SER A 64 -32.70 -17.59 -30.30
C SER A 64 -32.86 -16.10 -30.69
N ASP A 65 -32.41 -15.61 -31.86
CA ASP A 65 -32.60 -16.22 -33.17
C ASP A 65 -31.76 -15.64 -34.33
N SER A 66 -31.83 -16.35 -35.47
CA SER A 66 -31.49 -15.92 -36.84
C SER A 66 -30.02 -15.76 -37.27
N ILE A 67 -29.76 -16.21 -38.52
CA ILE A 67 -28.46 -16.31 -39.19
C ILE A 67 -28.48 -15.43 -40.44
N HIS A 68 -27.38 -14.77 -40.81
CA HIS A 68 -27.06 -14.51 -42.21
C HIS A 68 -25.55 -14.62 -42.49
N VAL A 69 -25.20 -15.42 -43.50
CA VAL A 69 -23.82 -15.70 -43.95
C VAL A 69 -23.55 -14.99 -45.28
N ALA A 70 -22.36 -14.40 -45.43
CA ALA A 70 -21.81 -14.00 -46.73
C ALA A 70 -20.28 -14.14 -46.73
N THR A 71 -19.75 -14.99 -47.60
CA THR A 71 -18.32 -15.32 -47.71
C THR A 71 -17.65 -14.48 -48.81
N THR A 72 -16.40 -14.05 -48.63
CA THR A 72 -15.62 -13.32 -49.66
C THR A 72 -14.22 -13.92 -49.86
N PRO A 73 -13.79 -14.22 -51.11
CA PRO A 73 -12.50 -14.85 -51.42
C PRO A 73 -11.34 -13.83 -51.62
N ILE A 74 -10.17 -14.33 -52.05
CA ILE A 74 -8.84 -13.67 -51.92
C ILE A 74 -8.20 -13.30 -53.28
N SER A 75 -7.49 -12.16 -53.33
CA SER A 75 -6.47 -11.72 -54.34
C SER A 75 -6.98 -11.27 -55.74
N PRO A 76 -6.17 -10.60 -56.62
CA PRO A 76 -4.72 -10.34 -56.55
C PRO A 76 -4.17 -8.92 -56.96
N SER A 77 -2.88 -8.74 -56.65
CA SER A 77 -1.81 -7.85 -57.18
C SER A 77 -2.05 -6.63 -58.14
N LEU A 78 -1.61 -5.45 -57.66
CA LEU A 78 -0.47 -4.63 -58.16
C LEU A 78 -0.49 -4.00 -59.60
N SER A 79 -0.60 -2.66 -59.70
CA SER A 79 0.06 -1.82 -60.74
C SER A 79 0.05 -0.31 -60.38
N LYS A 80 0.80 0.53 -61.12
CA LYS A 80 0.96 2.00 -60.93
C LYS A 80 0.13 2.80 -61.94
N ILE A 81 -0.27 4.04 -61.62
CA ILE A 81 -0.10 5.29 -62.43
C ILE A 81 -0.63 6.53 -61.66
N ASN A 82 -0.38 7.74 -62.17
CA ASN A 82 -0.34 9.02 -61.45
C ASN A 82 -1.66 9.84 -61.41
N SER A 83 -1.64 10.82 -60.50
CA SER A 83 -2.21 12.18 -60.60
C SER A 83 -3.73 12.38 -60.72
N GLY A 84 -4.31 12.93 -59.64
CA GLY A 84 -5.57 13.66 -59.61
C GLY A 84 -5.66 14.48 -58.32
N SER A 85 -5.84 15.80 -58.41
CA SER A 85 -5.74 16.72 -57.26
C SER A 85 -7.12 17.06 -56.65
N LEU A 86 -7.30 16.77 -55.37
CA LEU A 86 -8.34 17.39 -54.53
C LEU A 86 -7.74 17.78 -53.15
N PRO A 87 -8.29 18.81 -52.48
CA PRO A 87 -7.71 19.35 -51.26
C PRO A 87 -7.91 18.43 -50.05
N SER A 88 -6.91 18.37 -49.17
CA SER A 88 -7.02 17.72 -47.86
C SER A 88 -8.01 18.46 -46.96
N PRO A 89 -8.90 17.75 -46.22
CA PRO A 89 -9.74 18.39 -45.21
C PRO A 89 -8.86 19.01 -44.11
N HIS A 90 -9.29 20.16 -43.58
CA HIS A 90 -8.54 20.85 -42.54
C HIS A 90 -8.45 20.02 -41.26
N LEU A 91 -7.22 19.75 -40.82
CA LEU A 91 -6.95 19.31 -39.45
C LEU A 91 -7.37 20.42 -38.46
N PRO A 92 -8.00 20.09 -37.32
CA PRO A 92 -8.38 21.08 -36.33
C PRO A 92 -7.13 21.71 -35.69
N GLU A 93 -7.06 23.05 -35.67
CA GLU A 93 -6.01 23.81 -35.00
C GLU A 93 -6.12 23.66 -33.47
N GLY A 94 -5.52 22.59 -32.95
CA GLY A 94 -5.51 22.26 -31.52
C GLY A 94 -4.41 21.31 -31.06
N ALA A 95 -3.56 20.83 -31.97
CA ALA A 95 -2.42 19.97 -31.66
C ALA A 95 -1.30 20.78 -30.98
N GLY A 96 -1.45 21.02 -29.67
CA GLY A 96 -0.49 21.79 -28.87
C GLY A 96 0.91 21.20 -28.95
N VAL A 97 1.87 21.97 -29.49
CA VAL A 97 3.29 21.59 -29.56
C VAL A 97 3.76 21.17 -28.17
N PRO A 98 4.33 19.96 -28.00
CA PRO A 98 4.69 19.45 -26.68
C PRO A 98 5.72 20.38 -26.05
N ARG A 99 5.28 21.09 -24.99
CA ARG A 99 6.03 22.19 -24.37
C ARG A 99 7.29 21.65 -23.69
N LYS A 100 8.40 21.62 -24.43
CA LYS A 100 9.68 21.04 -24.05
C LYS A 100 10.09 21.47 -22.63
N ILE A 101 10.18 20.50 -21.73
CA ILE A 101 10.50 20.75 -20.32
C ILE A 101 12.02 20.80 -20.17
N ALA A 102 12.52 21.82 -19.48
CA ALA A 102 13.93 21.87 -19.09
C ALA A 102 14.19 20.80 -18.01
N GLY A 103 14.66 19.62 -18.42
CA GLY A 103 15.13 18.60 -17.48
C GLY A 103 16.36 19.07 -16.69
N ALA A 104 16.70 18.32 -15.64
CA ALA A 104 17.86 18.62 -14.79
C ALA A 104 18.85 17.46 -14.80
N SER A 105 20.14 17.76 -14.88
CA SER A 105 21.18 16.74 -14.69
C SER A 105 21.33 16.44 -13.20
N ILE A 106 21.61 15.19 -12.89
CA ILE A 106 21.87 14.74 -11.52
C ILE A 106 23.11 13.85 -11.50
N VAL A 107 23.98 14.09 -10.53
CA VAL A 107 25.25 13.39 -10.33
C VAL A 107 25.27 12.90 -8.88
N TRP A 108 25.72 11.66 -8.67
CA TRP A 108 26.06 11.16 -7.35
C TRP A 108 27.52 10.71 -7.35
N LYS A 109 28.25 11.02 -6.28
CA LYS A 109 29.69 10.74 -6.17
C LYS A 109 30.01 10.10 -4.82
N ASP A 110 30.76 9.00 -4.88
CA ASP A 110 31.25 8.20 -3.74
C ASP A 110 30.15 7.78 -2.75
N LEU A 111 28.94 7.63 -3.27
CA LEU A 111 27.73 7.48 -2.48
C LEU A 111 27.73 6.11 -1.79
N THR A 112 27.83 6.16 -0.47
CA THR A 112 27.88 5.01 0.43
C THR A 112 26.72 5.09 1.42
N VAL A 113 25.94 4.01 1.53
CA VAL A 113 24.80 3.94 2.47
C VAL A 113 25.04 2.84 3.49
N THR A 114 25.06 3.22 4.77
CA THR A 114 25.12 2.26 5.89
C THR A 114 23.81 2.25 6.64
N ILE A 115 23.37 1.07 7.10
CA ILE A 115 22.15 0.93 7.91
C ILE A 115 22.53 0.43 9.30
N LYS A 116 22.04 1.11 10.35
CA LYS A 116 22.23 0.62 11.73
C LYS A 116 21.42 -0.66 11.95
N GLY A 117 22.12 -1.79 11.99
CA GLY A 117 21.59 -3.09 12.42
C GLY A 117 21.44 -3.17 13.95
N LYS A 118 20.84 -4.27 14.44
CA LYS A 118 20.84 -4.61 15.88
C LYS A 118 22.17 -5.26 16.34
N ARG A 119 22.98 -5.79 15.39
CA ARG A 119 24.34 -6.30 15.66
C ARG A 119 25.35 -5.15 15.50
N LYS A 120 26.48 -5.20 16.22
CA LYS A 120 27.44 -4.07 16.36
C LYS A 120 28.10 -3.57 15.05
N TYR A 121 28.04 -4.33 13.96
CA TYR A 121 28.57 -3.92 12.66
C TYR A 121 27.51 -3.16 11.85
N SER A 122 27.88 -1.97 11.34
CA SER A 122 27.08 -1.23 10.36
C SER A 122 27.30 -1.84 8.98
N ASP A 123 26.28 -2.49 8.43
CA ASP A 123 26.38 -3.08 7.11
C ASP A 123 26.34 -2.00 6.01
N LYS A 124 27.22 -2.12 5.00
CA LYS A 124 27.33 -1.18 3.88
C LYS A 124 26.46 -1.69 2.73
N VAL A 125 25.20 -1.24 2.70
CA VAL A 125 24.19 -1.66 1.71
C VAL A 125 24.48 -1.09 0.32
N VAL A 126 25.15 0.08 0.24
CA VAL A 126 25.73 0.64 -0.98
C VAL A 126 27.15 1.12 -0.64
N LYS A 127 28.12 0.85 -1.52
CA LYS A 127 29.56 1.05 -1.30
C LYS A 127 30.14 1.87 -2.46
N SER A 128 30.43 3.16 -2.21
CA SER A 128 31.06 4.12 -3.13
C SER A 128 30.51 4.09 -4.57
N SER A 129 29.19 4.24 -4.73
CA SER A 129 28.59 4.39 -6.07
C SER A 129 28.81 5.80 -6.61
N THR A 130 29.32 5.90 -7.83
CA THR A 130 29.46 7.15 -8.59
C THR A 130 28.76 7.01 -9.95
N GLY A 131 28.07 8.06 -10.41
CA GLY A 131 27.34 8.05 -11.68
C GLY A 131 26.54 9.33 -11.92
N TYR A 132 25.81 9.36 -13.04
CA TYR A 132 24.99 10.51 -13.43
C TYR A 132 23.76 10.09 -14.26
N ALA A 133 22.79 11.00 -14.38
CA ALA A 133 21.71 10.92 -15.36
C ALA A 133 21.48 12.29 -16.03
N LEU A 134 21.08 12.27 -17.31
CA LEU A 134 20.99 13.47 -18.16
C LEU A 134 19.53 13.81 -18.52
N PRO A 135 19.21 15.10 -18.72
CA PRO A 135 17.94 15.54 -19.31
C PRO A 135 17.59 14.76 -20.58
N GLY A 136 16.37 14.24 -20.63
CA GLY A 136 15.86 13.49 -21.78
C GLY A 136 16.32 12.04 -21.90
N THR A 137 16.99 11.47 -20.89
CA THR A 137 17.52 10.09 -20.92
C THR A 137 16.93 9.20 -19.84
N MET A 138 16.95 7.89 -20.11
CA MET A 138 16.53 6.81 -19.21
C MET A 138 17.74 6.09 -18.63
N THR A 139 17.95 6.21 -17.32
CA THR A 139 19.02 5.54 -16.57
C THR A 139 18.43 4.44 -15.68
N VAL A 140 18.73 3.17 -16.00
CA VAL A 140 18.25 2.01 -15.22
C VAL A 140 19.27 1.60 -14.16
N ILE A 141 18.80 1.26 -12.96
CA ILE A 141 19.59 0.62 -11.90
C ILE A 141 19.18 -0.85 -11.83
N MET A 142 20.07 -1.76 -12.26
CA MET A 142 19.82 -3.21 -12.40
C MET A 142 20.67 -4.04 -11.43
N GLY A 143 20.25 -5.26 -11.13
CA GLY A 143 20.95 -6.19 -10.23
C GLY A 143 20.02 -7.11 -9.45
N PRO A 144 20.55 -8.10 -8.72
CA PRO A 144 19.76 -9.10 -8.01
C PRO A 144 18.97 -8.55 -6.81
N ALA A 145 18.26 -9.44 -6.11
CA ALA A 145 17.60 -9.12 -4.85
C ALA A 145 18.64 -8.62 -3.82
N LYS A 146 18.22 -7.72 -2.93
CA LYS A 146 19.06 -7.18 -1.82
C LYS A 146 20.35 -6.43 -2.24
N SER A 147 20.69 -6.31 -3.53
CA SER A 147 21.95 -5.69 -4.00
C SER A 147 22.13 -4.18 -3.77
N GLY A 148 21.12 -3.51 -3.21
CA GLY A 148 21.15 -2.08 -2.88
C GLY A 148 20.34 -1.17 -3.81
N LYS A 149 19.78 -1.68 -4.93
CA LYS A 149 19.04 -0.90 -5.96
C LYS A 149 18.13 0.22 -5.40
N SER A 150 17.08 -0.15 -4.67
CA SER A 150 16.09 0.79 -4.11
C SER A 150 16.70 1.68 -3.01
N THR A 151 17.78 1.25 -2.36
CA THR A 151 18.52 2.03 -1.38
C THR A 151 19.34 3.14 -2.06
N LEU A 152 20.00 2.84 -3.19
CA LEU A 152 20.67 3.85 -4.02
C LEU A 152 19.65 4.84 -4.59
N LEU A 153 18.55 4.37 -5.18
CA LEU A 153 17.48 5.23 -5.71
C LEU A 153 16.93 6.20 -4.65
N ARG A 154 16.72 5.72 -3.41
CA ARG A 154 16.27 6.55 -2.28
C ARG A 154 17.36 7.48 -1.76
N ALA A 155 18.64 7.13 -1.87
CA ALA A 155 19.74 8.01 -1.51
C ALA A 155 19.89 9.18 -2.49
N ILE A 156 19.88 8.90 -3.80
CA ILE A 156 19.93 9.93 -4.86
C ILE A 156 18.74 10.89 -4.72
N ALA A 157 17.54 10.38 -4.38
CA ALA A 157 16.36 11.21 -4.15
C ALA A 157 16.31 11.93 -2.78
N GLY A 158 17.30 11.74 -1.89
CA GLY A 158 17.30 12.30 -0.52
C GLY A 158 16.28 11.66 0.45
N ARG A 159 15.67 10.53 0.08
CA ARG A 159 14.57 9.84 0.78
C ARG A 159 15.03 8.61 1.59
N LEU A 160 16.25 8.65 2.15
CA LEU A 160 16.72 7.59 3.05
C LEU A 160 15.98 7.60 4.38
N HIS A 161 15.74 6.40 4.92
CA HIS A 161 15.11 6.22 6.22
C HIS A 161 16.05 6.68 7.36
N PRO A 162 15.58 7.33 8.45
CA PRO A 162 16.45 7.91 9.49
C PRO A 162 17.42 6.97 10.22
N SER A 163 17.24 5.64 10.10
CA SER A 163 18.19 4.64 10.62
C SER A 163 19.39 4.37 9.69
N ALA A 164 19.40 4.96 8.49
CA ALA A 164 20.47 4.88 7.52
C ALA A 164 21.33 6.16 7.55
N ARG A 165 22.61 6.03 7.25
CA ARG A 165 23.52 7.17 7.05
C ARG A 165 24.04 7.14 5.62
N MET A 166 23.98 8.29 4.97
CA MET A 166 24.61 8.54 3.67
C MET A 166 25.98 9.17 3.88
N TYR A 167 26.93 8.77 3.04
CA TYR A 167 28.23 9.40 2.84
C TYR A 167 28.42 9.55 1.32
N GLY A 168 29.30 10.46 0.89
CA GLY A 168 29.32 10.92 -0.50
C GLY A 168 28.28 12.02 -0.76
N GLU A 169 28.23 12.50 -1.99
CA GLU A 169 27.52 13.74 -2.34
C GLU A 169 26.59 13.56 -3.55
N VAL A 170 25.51 14.35 -3.60
CA VAL A 170 24.57 14.42 -4.71
C VAL A 170 24.47 15.87 -5.19
N PHE A 171 24.62 16.06 -6.50
CA PHE A 171 24.60 17.35 -7.17
C PHE A 171 23.46 17.38 -8.19
N VAL A 172 22.78 18.52 -8.30
CA VAL A 172 21.68 18.73 -9.27
C VAL A 172 21.96 20.01 -10.04
N ASN A 173 22.09 19.92 -11.36
CA ASN A 173 22.62 21.00 -12.21
C ASN A 173 23.96 21.57 -11.65
N GLY A 174 24.90 20.71 -11.31
CA GLY A 174 26.22 21.07 -10.72
C GLY A 174 26.20 21.50 -9.25
N ALA A 175 25.10 22.06 -8.76
CA ALA A 175 25.01 22.53 -7.37
C ALA A 175 24.80 21.38 -6.36
N LYS A 176 25.52 21.42 -5.23
CA LYS A 176 25.25 20.59 -4.03
C LYS A 176 23.95 21.08 -3.38
N SER A 177 22.82 20.45 -3.69
CA SER A 177 21.51 20.92 -3.24
C SER A 177 20.58 19.77 -2.87
N HIS A 178 19.91 19.89 -1.72
CA HIS A 178 18.79 19.03 -1.40
C HIS A 178 17.64 19.33 -2.38
N MET A 179 17.12 18.31 -3.05
CA MET A 179 16.08 18.48 -4.07
C MET A 179 14.85 19.20 -3.48
N ALA A 180 14.46 20.31 -4.09
CA ALA A 180 13.35 21.13 -3.62
C ALA A 180 11.99 20.47 -3.85
N TYR A 181 10.99 20.79 -3.03
CA TYR A 181 9.64 20.25 -3.18
C TYR A 181 9.02 20.65 -4.54
N GLY A 182 8.51 19.64 -5.27
CA GLY A 182 7.96 19.81 -6.63
C GLY A 182 9.02 19.90 -7.75
N SER A 183 10.32 19.82 -7.43
CA SER A 183 11.37 19.72 -8.45
C SER A 183 11.59 18.29 -8.96
N TYR A 184 11.25 17.29 -8.15
CA TYR A 184 11.29 15.87 -8.48
C TYR A 184 9.97 15.17 -8.12
N GLY A 185 9.71 14.03 -8.76
CA GLY A 185 8.66 13.09 -8.38
C GLY A 185 9.27 11.75 -7.97
N TYR A 186 8.62 11.00 -7.08
CA TYR A 186 9.09 9.65 -6.71
C TYR A 186 7.91 8.69 -6.58
N VAL A 187 7.97 7.62 -7.37
CA VAL A 187 6.97 6.56 -7.42
C VAL A 187 7.47 5.34 -6.64
N GLU A 188 6.79 5.00 -5.55
CA GLU A 188 7.09 3.84 -4.71
C GLU A 188 6.74 2.51 -5.42
N ARG A 189 7.26 1.38 -4.93
CA ARG A 189 7.07 0.04 -5.54
C ARG A 189 5.62 -0.43 -5.48
N GLU A 190 4.94 -0.17 -4.36
CA GLU A 190 3.53 -0.50 -4.15
C GLU A 190 2.61 0.65 -4.62
N THR A 191 1.48 0.34 -5.26
CA THR A 191 0.56 1.34 -5.82
C THR A 191 -0.62 1.62 -4.88
N THR A 192 -0.47 2.61 -4.00
CA THR A 192 -1.58 3.10 -3.15
C THR A 192 -2.46 4.07 -3.92
N LEU A 193 -3.63 3.59 -4.37
CA LEU A 193 -4.64 4.39 -5.08
C LEU A 193 -6.00 4.30 -4.37
N ILE A 194 -6.84 5.34 -4.55
CA ILE A 194 -8.19 5.39 -3.99
C ILE A 194 -9.15 4.73 -4.99
N GLY A 195 -9.68 3.55 -4.66
CA GLY A 195 -10.46 2.73 -5.60
C GLY A 195 -11.83 3.31 -5.98
N SER A 196 -12.42 4.11 -5.08
CA SER A 196 -13.75 4.75 -5.17
C SER A 196 -13.78 6.04 -6.02
N LEU A 197 -12.64 6.42 -6.60
CA LEU A 197 -12.50 7.56 -7.51
C LEU A 197 -12.24 7.10 -8.94
N THR A 198 -12.62 7.95 -9.90
CA THR A 198 -12.14 7.85 -11.29
C THR A 198 -10.70 8.32 -11.40
N VAL A 199 -10.03 7.97 -12.51
CA VAL A 199 -8.65 8.41 -12.79
C VAL A 199 -8.54 9.94 -12.80
N ARG A 200 -9.44 10.61 -13.52
CA ARG A 200 -9.51 12.08 -13.63
C ARG A 200 -9.76 12.74 -12.27
N GLU A 201 -10.68 12.21 -11.46
CA GLU A 201 -10.92 12.71 -10.09
C GLU A 201 -9.68 12.55 -9.20
N PHE A 202 -9.06 11.36 -9.19
CA PHE A 202 -7.89 11.07 -8.36
C PHE A 202 -6.71 11.99 -8.69
N LEU A 203 -6.40 12.16 -9.98
CA LEU A 203 -5.35 13.07 -10.45
C LEU A 203 -5.70 14.54 -10.18
N TYR A 204 -6.98 14.92 -10.29
CA TYR A 204 -7.42 16.27 -9.95
C TYR A 204 -7.27 16.57 -8.45
N TYR A 205 -7.70 15.68 -7.55
CA TYR A 205 -7.43 15.88 -6.11
C TYR A 205 -5.93 15.92 -5.79
N SER A 206 -5.12 15.12 -6.50
CA SER A 206 -3.66 15.18 -6.39
C SER A 206 -3.14 16.57 -6.81
N ALA A 207 -3.59 17.12 -7.94
CA ALA A 207 -3.25 18.47 -8.40
C ALA A 207 -3.68 19.57 -7.40
N LEU A 208 -4.86 19.45 -6.80
CA LEU A 208 -5.37 20.39 -5.80
C LEU A 208 -4.55 20.38 -4.51
N LEU A 209 -4.08 19.21 -4.08
CA LEU A 209 -3.21 19.03 -2.90
C LEU A 209 -1.77 19.50 -3.17
N GLN A 210 -1.22 19.15 -4.34
CA GLN A 210 0.18 19.37 -4.70
C GLN A 210 0.49 20.81 -5.09
N LEU A 211 -0.30 21.40 -6.00
CA LEU A 211 0.03 22.67 -6.67
C LEU A 211 -0.60 23.88 -5.96
N PRO A 212 0.10 25.03 -5.83
CA PRO A 212 -0.52 26.29 -5.46
C PRO A 212 -1.43 26.85 -6.58
N GLY A 213 -2.10 27.97 -6.33
CA GLY A 213 -2.92 28.68 -7.33
C GLY A 213 -4.35 28.14 -7.50
N PHE A 214 -5.07 28.75 -8.45
CA PHE A 214 -6.52 28.57 -8.67
C PHE A 214 -6.89 27.20 -9.29
N PHE A 215 -8.16 26.81 -9.13
CA PHE A 215 -8.69 25.51 -9.55
C PHE A 215 -8.67 25.29 -11.07
N CYS A 216 -9.07 26.29 -11.87
CA CYS A 216 -9.28 26.11 -13.31
C CYS A 216 -7.99 25.71 -14.07
N GLN A 217 -6.86 26.34 -13.73
CA GLN A 217 -5.57 26.06 -14.37
C GLN A 217 -5.02 24.67 -14.05
N LYS A 218 -5.54 24.00 -13.01
CA LYS A 218 -5.12 22.64 -12.61
C LYS A 218 -5.82 21.55 -13.42
N LYS A 219 -6.94 21.83 -14.09
CA LYS A 219 -7.62 20.86 -14.96
C LYS A 219 -6.75 20.48 -16.15
N SER A 220 -6.23 21.44 -16.91
CA SER A 220 -5.37 21.14 -18.07
C SER A 220 -4.08 20.40 -17.69
N ILE A 221 -3.50 20.67 -16.52
CA ILE A 221 -2.33 19.93 -16.00
C ILE A 221 -2.66 18.45 -15.74
N VAL A 222 -3.91 18.13 -15.40
CA VAL A 222 -4.38 16.74 -15.23
C VAL A 222 -4.61 16.06 -16.57
N GLU A 223 -5.22 16.75 -17.54
CA GLU A 223 -5.37 16.22 -18.91
C GLU A 223 -3.99 15.95 -19.55
N ASP A 224 -3.03 16.88 -19.41
CA ASP A 224 -1.64 16.68 -19.84
C ASP A 224 -1.02 15.41 -19.24
N ALA A 225 -1.27 15.14 -17.95
CA ALA A 225 -0.73 13.99 -17.24
C ALA A 225 -1.42 12.66 -17.60
N ILE A 226 -2.70 12.71 -17.98
CA ILE A 226 -3.46 11.58 -18.53
C ILE A 226 -2.90 11.21 -19.91
N HIS A 227 -2.83 12.18 -20.82
CA HIS A 227 -2.36 12.00 -22.18
C HIS A 227 -0.86 11.64 -22.26
N ALA A 228 -0.02 12.20 -21.38
CA ALA A 228 1.40 11.84 -21.29
C ALA A 228 1.64 10.38 -20.86
N MET A 229 0.67 9.76 -20.17
CA MET A 229 0.74 8.37 -19.71
C MET A 229 -0.15 7.42 -20.53
N SER A 230 -0.79 7.88 -21.61
CA SER A 230 -1.77 7.12 -22.42
C SER A 230 -2.85 6.50 -21.53
N LEU A 231 -3.64 7.34 -20.87
CA LEU A 231 -4.71 6.95 -19.91
C LEU A 231 -6.11 7.45 -20.32
N ASP A 232 -6.24 8.02 -21.50
CA ASP A 232 -7.42 8.76 -21.97
C ASP A 232 -8.69 7.88 -21.97
N ASP A 233 -8.59 6.66 -22.50
CA ASP A 233 -9.65 5.64 -22.49
C ASP A 233 -10.09 5.20 -21.08
N TYR A 234 -9.28 5.49 -20.06
CA TYR A 234 -9.50 5.13 -18.67
C TYR A 234 -9.77 6.35 -17.77
N ALA A 235 -9.68 7.58 -18.29
CA ALA A 235 -9.80 8.83 -17.54
C ALA A 235 -11.06 8.89 -16.66
N ASN A 236 -12.20 8.40 -17.17
CA ASN A 236 -13.49 8.46 -16.49
C ASN A 236 -13.89 7.12 -15.82
N LYS A 237 -13.04 6.09 -15.82
CA LYS A 237 -13.31 4.78 -15.21
C LYS A 237 -12.85 4.74 -13.75
N LEU A 238 -13.59 4.03 -12.89
CA LEU A 238 -13.26 3.84 -11.46
C LEU A 238 -12.01 2.98 -11.28
N ILE A 239 -11.08 3.42 -10.44
CA ILE A 239 -9.77 2.76 -10.27
C ILE A 239 -9.91 1.36 -9.66
N GLY A 240 -10.75 1.22 -8.63
CA GLY A 240 -10.95 -0.02 -7.89
C GLY A 240 -12.12 -0.89 -8.38
N GLY A 241 -12.91 -0.38 -9.33
CA GLY A 241 -14.17 -1.00 -9.73
C GLY A 241 -15.30 -0.81 -8.71
N HIS A 242 -16.35 -1.61 -8.84
CA HIS A 242 -17.49 -1.67 -7.90
C HIS A 242 -17.89 -3.14 -7.70
N CYS A 243 -18.92 -3.44 -6.88
CA CYS A 243 -19.26 -4.81 -6.47
C CYS A 243 -19.41 -5.85 -7.61
N TYR A 244 -19.77 -5.41 -8.83
CA TYR A 244 -19.94 -6.25 -10.01
C TYR A 244 -19.09 -5.79 -11.22
N MET A 245 -18.19 -4.81 -11.03
CA MET A 245 -17.36 -4.22 -12.09
C MET A 245 -15.89 -4.44 -11.77
N LYS A 246 -15.16 -5.13 -12.65
CA LYS A 246 -13.71 -5.32 -12.53
C LYS A 246 -13.00 -3.95 -12.49
N GLY A 247 -12.11 -3.77 -11.52
CA GLY A 247 -11.27 -2.57 -11.43
C GLY A 247 -10.20 -2.50 -12.53
N LEU A 248 -9.44 -1.41 -12.57
CA LEU A 248 -8.43 -1.21 -13.60
C LEU A 248 -7.29 -2.25 -13.52
N PRO A 249 -6.73 -2.71 -14.66
CA PRO A 249 -5.56 -3.59 -14.71
C PRO A 249 -4.34 -3.05 -13.94
N SER A 250 -3.39 -3.92 -13.60
CA SER A 250 -2.17 -3.53 -12.89
C SER A 250 -1.34 -2.52 -13.69
N GLY A 251 -1.22 -2.69 -15.00
CA GLY A 251 -0.57 -1.75 -15.92
C GLY A 251 -1.16 -0.34 -15.84
N GLU A 252 -2.47 -0.22 -15.97
CA GLU A 252 -3.19 1.07 -15.87
C GLU A 252 -2.97 1.71 -14.49
N ARG A 253 -3.15 0.94 -13.41
CA ARG A 253 -2.92 1.41 -12.04
C ARG A 253 -1.48 1.86 -11.81
N ARG A 254 -0.50 1.20 -12.46
CA ARG A 254 0.90 1.60 -12.41
C ARG A 254 1.14 2.91 -13.18
N ARG A 255 0.53 3.10 -14.36
CA ARG A 255 0.59 4.37 -15.10
C ARG A 255 -0.09 5.52 -14.34
N ILE A 256 -1.21 5.29 -13.67
CA ILE A 256 -1.89 6.28 -12.80
C ILE A 256 -0.99 6.68 -11.62
N SER A 257 -0.27 5.74 -11.01
CA SER A 257 0.67 6.02 -9.93
C SER A 257 1.86 6.88 -10.37
N ILE A 258 2.21 6.86 -11.66
CA ILE A 258 3.24 7.72 -12.27
C ILE A 258 2.62 9.09 -12.61
N ALA A 259 1.42 9.12 -13.22
CA ALA A 259 0.69 10.35 -13.51
C ALA A 259 0.46 11.22 -12.26
N ARG A 260 0.23 10.60 -11.08
CA ARG A 260 0.11 11.29 -9.78
C ARG A 260 1.32 12.19 -9.46
N GLU A 261 2.51 11.74 -9.78
CA GLU A 261 3.74 12.49 -9.57
C GLU A 261 4.04 13.42 -10.76
N LEU A 262 3.56 13.07 -11.96
CA LEU A 262 3.73 13.86 -13.18
C LEU A 262 2.89 15.16 -13.20
N VAL A 263 1.79 15.21 -12.43
CA VAL A 263 0.98 16.42 -12.19
C VAL A 263 1.83 17.59 -11.64
N MET A 264 2.90 17.31 -10.89
CA MET A 264 3.86 18.36 -10.47
C MET A 264 4.69 18.94 -11.62
N ARG A 265 4.70 18.31 -12.80
CA ARG A 265 5.66 18.49 -13.90
C ARG A 265 7.12 18.52 -13.40
N PRO A 266 7.59 17.48 -12.68
CA PRO A 266 8.93 17.45 -12.11
C PRO A 266 10.04 17.48 -13.18
N HIS A 267 11.27 17.86 -12.82
CA HIS A 267 12.41 17.84 -13.74
C HIS A 267 13.10 16.47 -13.78
N ILE A 268 13.04 15.74 -12.65
CA ILE A 268 13.61 14.40 -12.46
C ILE A 268 12.51 13.51 -11.87
N LEU A 269 12.35 12.30 -12.40
CA LEU A 269 11.36 11.33 -11.94
C LEU A 269 12.06 10.01 -11.54
N PHE A 270 11.89 9.63 -10.29
CA PHE A 270 12.40 8.39 -9.72
C PHE A 270 11.28 7.34 -9.67
N ILE A 271 11.53 6.11 -10.13
CA ILE A 271 10.54 5.01 -10.08
C ILE A 271 11.18 3.75 -9.50
N ASP A 272 10.66 3.26 -8.37
CA ASP A 272 11.13 2.02 -7.76
C ASP A 272 10.38 0.82 -8.37
N GLU A 273 11.04 0.09 -9.28
CA GLU A 273 10.52 -1.03 -10.09
C GLU A 273 9.23 -0.71 -10.89
N PRO A 274 9.32 -0.05 -12.06
CA PRO A 274 8.14 0.27 -12.88
C PRO A 274 7.36 -0.97 -13.32
N LEU A 275 8.04 -2.10 -13.53
CA LEU A 275 7.48 -3.35 -14.09
C LEU A 275 6.86 -4.29 -13.05
N TYR A 276 6.75 -3.86 -11.78
CA TYR A 276 6.30 -4.72 -10.69
C TYR A 276 4.82 -5.15 -10.85
N HIS A 277 4.58 -6.46 -10.92
CA HIS A 277 3.28 -7.09 -11.22
C HIS A 277 2.65 -6.68 -12.57
N LEU A 278 3.48 -6.49 -13.61
CA LEU A 278 3.02 -6.33 -14.99
C LEU A 278 3.25 -7.61 -15.80
N ASP A 279 2.33 -7.90 -16.71
CA ASP A 279 2.53 -8.81 -17.84
C ASP A 279 3.50 -8.22 -18.87
N SER A 280 3.98 -9.03 -19.81
CA SER A 280 4.97 -8.62 -20.83
C SER A 280 4.49 -7.47 -21.73
N VAL A 281 3.20 -7.45 -22.09
CA VAL A 281 2.64 -6.42 -22.98
C VAL A 281 2.48 -5.09 -22.23
N SER A 282 1.91 -5.11 -21.03
CA SER A 282 1.87 -3.94 -20.13
C SER A 282 3.26 -3.43 -19.78
N ALA A 283 4.25 -4.31 -19.62
CA ALA A 283 5.63 -3.95 -19.34
C ALA A 283 6.29 -3.23 -20.53
N LEU A 284 6.14 -3.74 -21.75
CA LEU A 284 6.63 -3.08 -22.96
C LEU A 284 5.95 -1.72 -23.15
N LEU A 285 4.61 -1.66 -23.05
CA LEU A 285 3.83 -0.43 -23.17
C LEU A 285 4.27 0.63 -22.14
N MET A 286 4.44 0.23 -20.87
CA MET A 286 4.98 1.10 -19.82
C MET A 286 6.33 1.71 -20.21
N MET A 287 7.24 0.90 -20.74
CA MET A 287 8.60 1.33 -21.08
C MET A 287 8.64 2.22 -22.33
N VAL A 288 7.80 1.95 -23.34
CA VAL A 288 7.62 2.83 -24.50
C VAL A 288 7.02 4.18 -24.08
N THR A 289 6.01 4.19 -23.20
CA THR A 289 5.45 5.42 -22.63
C THR A 289 6.50 6.20 -21.83
N LEU A 290 7.33 5.54 -21.03
CA LEU A 290 8.44 6.20 -20.33
C LEU A 290 9.53 6.72 -21.29
N LYS A 291 9.82 6.05 -22.41
CA LYS A 291 10.74 6.55 -23.44
C LYS A 291 10.19 7.79 -24.15
N LYS A 292 8.90 7.78 -24.49
CA LYS A 292 8.15 8.95 -25.01
C LYS A 292 8.13 10.10 -23.98
N LEU A 293 8.04 9.80 -22.70
CA LEU A 293 8.11 10.81 -21.64
C LEU A 293 9.52 11.42 -21.56
N ALA A 294 10.57 10.60 -21.54
CA ALA A 294 11.95 11.04 -21.53
C ALA A 294 12.24 12.01 -22.69
N SER A 295 11.87 11.68 -23.93
CA SER A 295 12.16 12.53 -25.10
C SER A 295 11.54 13.93 -25.06
N THR A 296 10.52 14.18 -24.21
CA THR A 296 9.98 15.54 -23.96
C THR A 296 10.86 16.42 -23.06
N GLY A 297 11.86 15.83 -22.39
CA GLY A 297 12.90 16.53 -21.61
C GLY A 297 13.13 16.00 -20.19
N TYR A 298 12.27 15.12 -19.66
CA TYR A 298 12.40 14.58 -18.30
C TYR A 298 13.67 13.72 -18.12
N THR A 299 14.30 13.81 -16.95
CA THR A 299 15.36 12.89 -16.52
C THR A 299 14.73 11.71 -15.79
N LEU A 300 14.83 10.49 -16.32
CA LEU A 300 14.22 9.29 -15.72
C LEU A 300 15.27 8.38 -15.08
N ILE A 301 15.11 8.09 -13.79
CA ILE A 301 15.94 7.11 -13.06
C ILE A 301 15.02 6.07 -12.44
N PHE A 302 15.25 4.79 -12.71
CA PHE A 302 14.40 3.73 -12.18
C PHE A 302 15.16 2.44 -11.89
N THR A 303 14.70 1.70 -10.90
CA THR A 303 15.25 0.38 -10.57
C THR A 303 14.53 -0.70 -11.38
N ILE A 304 15.24 -1.72 -11.86
CA ILE A 304 14.64 -2.92 -12.47
C ILE A 304 15.29 -4.16 -11.85
N TYR A 305 14.49 -5.23 -11.70
CA TYR A 305 15.02 -6.56 -11.41
C TYR A 305 15.50 -7.22 -12.71
N GLN A 306 14.55 -7.65 -13.56
CA GLN A 306 14.76 -8.35 -14.83
C GLN A 306 13.91 -7.68 -15.93
N SER A 307 14.28 -7.86 -17.20
CA SER A 307 13.62 -7.27 -18.38
C SER A 307 13.63 -8.22 -19.57
N SER A 308 12.70 -8.03 -20.52
CA SER A 308 12.81 -8.62 -21.85
C SER A 308 13.91 -7.93 -22.67
N THR A 309 14.39 -8.58 -23.73
CA THR A 309 15.40 -8.01 -24.63
C THR A 309 14.92 -6.73 -25.33
N GLU A 310 13.63 -6.64 -25.65
CA GLU A 310 13.00 -5.43 -26.20
C GLU A 310 13.06 -4.26 -25.22
N VAL A 311 12.68 -4.49 -23.96
CA VAL A 311 12.75 -3.48 -22.89
C VAL A 311 14.20 -3.09 -22.61
N PHE A 312 15.13 -4.04 -22.66
CA PHE A 312 16.56 -3.78 -22.51
C PHE A 312 17.09 -2.83 -23.58
N GLY A 313 16.62 -2.97 -24.84
CA GLY A 313 16.97 -2.08 -25.95
C GLY A 313 16.46 -0.63 -25.81
N LEU A 314 15.56 -0.33 -24.87
CA LEU A 314 15.04 1.03 -24.64
C LEU A 314 15.89 1.86 -23.66
N PHE A 315 16.78 1.25 -22.88
CA PHE A 315 17.60 1.96 -21.88
C PHE A 315 18.73 2.77 -22.54
N ASP A 316 18.94 4.01 -22.11
CA ASP A 316 20.08 4.82 -22.58
C ASP A 316 21.36 4.51 -21.77
N ARG A 317 21.22 4.37 -20.44
CA ARG A 317 22.31 4.09 -19.51
C ARG A 317 21.91 3.04 -18.48
N ILE A 318 22.86 2.22 -18.07
CA ILE A 318 22.70 1.16 -17.06
C ILE A 318 23.72 1.30 -15.94
N CYS A 319 23.24 1.17 -14.70
CA CYS A 319 24.02 1.06 -13.47
C CYS A 319 23.80 -0.34 -12.90
N LEU A 320 24.83 -1.20 -12.93
CA LEU A 320 24.74 -2.58 -12.48
C LEU A 320 25.29 -2.72 -11.05
N LEU A 321 24.47 -3.25 -10.13
CA LEU A 321 24.79 -3.39 -8.71
C LEU A 321 24.72 -4.84 -8.24
N SER A 322 25.80 -5.35 -7.62
CA SER A 322 25.76 -6.59 -6.82
C SER A 322 26.37 -6.37 -5.44
N ASN A 323 25.72 -6.90 -4.40
CA ASN A 323 26.15 -6.82 -2.99
C ASN A 323 26.63 -5.41 -2.54
N GLY A 324 25.97 -4.36 -3.04
CA GLY A 324 26.28 -2.95 -2.75
C GLY A 324 27.40 -2.31 -3.59
N ASN A 325 28.15 -3.08 -4.39
CA ASN A 325 29.20 -2.58 -5.28
C ASN A 325 28.60 -2.23 -6.66
N THR A 326 29.07 -1.15 -7.28
CA THR A 326 28.88 -0.88 -8.72
C THR A 326 29.82 -1.74 -9.54
N LEU A 327 29.27 -2.61 -10.38
CA LEU A 327 30.03 -3.47 -11.29
C LEU A 327 30.22 -2.83 -12.66
N PHE A 328 29.26 -2.02 -13.10
CA PHE A 328 29.34 -1.23 -14.32
C PHE A 328 28.44 0.00 -14.21
N PHE A 329 28.86 1.13 -14.75
CA PHE A 329 27.99 2.27 -15.05
C PHE A 329 28.40 2.89 -16.39
N GLY A 330 27.44 3.02 -17.31
CA GLY A 330 27.71 3.50 -18.67
C GLY A 330 26.52 3.33 -19.61
N GLU A 331 26.77 3.38 -20.91
CA GLU A 331 25.75 3.17 -21.93
C GLU A 331 25.41 1.68 -22.08
N THR A 332 24.15 1.38 -22.43
CA THR A 332 23.60 0.01 -22.42
C THR A 332 24.36 -0.96 -23.33
N LEU A 333 24.88 -0.48 -24.46
CA LEU A 333 25.68 -1.29 -25.39
C LEU A 333 27.12 -1.52 -24.88
N ALA A 334 27.72 -0.54 -24.19
CA ALA A 334 29.04 -0.69 -23.58
C ALA A 334 29.02 -1.75 -22.46
N CYS A 335 27.89 -1.94 -21.77
CA CYS A 335 27.72 -3.01 -20.77
C CYS A 335 27.93 -4.41 -21.37
N LEU A 336 27.49 -4.66 -22.60
CA LEU A 336 27.73 -5.94 -23.30
C LEU A 336 29.23 -6.15 -23.60
N GLN A 337 29.91 -5.09 -24.05
CA GLN A 337 31.35 -5.11 -24.32
C GLN A 337 32.17 -5.33 -23.05
N HIS A 338 31.80 -4.64 -21.96
CA HIS A 338 32.42 -4.82 -20.64
C HIS A 338 32.33 -6.27 -20.14
N PHE A 339 31.16 -6.91 -20.26
CA PHE A 339 30.99 -8.33 -19.91
C PHE A 339 31.85 -9.25 -20.78
N SER A 340 31.95 -9.00 -22.09
CA SER A 340 32.84 -9.73 -22.98
C SER A 340 34.32 -9.57 -22.58
N ASN A 341 34.75 -8.34 -22.27
CA ASN A 341 36.12 -8.01 -21.88
C ASN A 341 36.52 -8.61 -20.51
N ALA A 342 35.54 -8.82 -19.62
CA ALA A 342 35.75 -9.49 -18.34
C ALA A 342 35.74 -11.04 -18.44
N GLY A 343 35.54 -11.60 -19.64
CA GLY A 343 35.51 -13.06 -19.89
C GLY A 343 34.12 -13.70 -19.82
N PHE A 344 33.04 -12.91 -19.77
CA PHE A 344 31.64 -13.37 -19.65
C PHE A 344 30.76 -12.92 -20.82
N PRO A 345 31.10 -13.22 -22.10
CA PRO A 345 30.28 -12.84 -23.24
C PRO A 345 28.85 -13.40 -23.12
N CYS A 346 27.86 -12.60 -23.54
CA CYS A 346 26.46 -13.00 -23.50
C CYS A 346 26.17 -14.11 -24.53
N PRO A 347 25.53 -15.24 -24.15
CA PRO A 347 25.11 -16.25 -25.11
C PRO A 347 24.12 -15.70 -26.14
N ILE A 348 24.26 -16.13 -27.40
CA ILE A 348 23.52 -15.58 -28.56
C ILE A 348 22.00 -15.69 -28.40
N MET A 349 21.51 -16.72 -27.70
CA MET A 349 20.07 -16.97 -27.48
C MET A 349 19.56 -16.58 -26.09
N GLN A 350 20.38 -15.92 -25.25
CA GLN A 350 19.96 -15.47 -23.91
C GLN A 350 19.73 -13.96 -23.89
N SER A 351 18.74 -13.50 -23.11
CA SER A 351 18.52 -12.06 -22.91
C SER A 351 19.70 -11.44 -22.14
N PRO A 352 20.28 -10.30 -22.58
CA PRO A 352 21.39 -9.65 -21.89
C PRO A 352 21.14 -9.40 -20.41
N SER A 353 19.96 -8.89 -20.05
CA SER A 353 19.60 -8.66 -18.65
C SER A 353 19.52 -9.95 -17.83
N ASP A 354 19.16 -11.08 -18.43
CA ASP A 354 19.11 -12.37 -17.74
C ASP A 354 20.52 -12.94 -17.49
N HIS A 355 21.38 -12.89 -18.52
CA HIS A 355 22.79 -13.25 -18.41
C HIS A 355 23.52 -12.41 -17.36
N PHE A 356 23.36 -11.08 -17.40
CA PHE A 356 23.97 -10.18 -16.41
C PHE A 356 23.52 -10.49 -14.98
N LEU A 357 22.22 -10.76 -14.76
CA LEU A 357 21.72 -11.11 -13.42
C LEU A 357 22.26 -12.45 -12.95
N ARG A 358 22.31 -13.46 -13.82
CA ARG A 358 22.85 -14.79 -13.52
C ARG A 358 24.33 -14.72 -13.14
N ALA A 359 25.13 -13.96 -13.88
CA ALA A 359 26.58 -13.80 -13.69
C ALA A 359 26.98 -12.97 -12.46
N ILE A 360 26.04 -12.31 -11.75
CA ILE A 360 26.34 -11.45 -10.58
C ILE A 360 25.53 -11.80 -9.33
N ASN A 361 24.73 -12.87 -9.36
CA ASN A 361 23.83 -13.25 -8.27
C ASN A 361 24.28 -14.51 -7.53
N THR A 362 24.93 -14.31 -6.38
CA THR A 362 25.44 -15.38 -5.49
C THR A 362 24.37 -16.30 -4.90
N ASP A 363 23.08 -15.96 -5.02
CA ASP A 363 22.00 -16.89 -4.63
C ASP A 363 21.90 -18.09 -5.60
N PHE A 364 22.39 -17.97 -6.85
CA PHE A 364 22.48 -19.13 -7.76
C PHE A 364 23.55 -20.14 -7.33
N ASP A 365 24.70 -19.70 -6.80
CA ASP A 365 25.72 -20.62 -6.28
C ASP A 365 25.12 -21.55 -5.22
N ARG A 366 24.28 -21.00 -4.33
CA ARG A 366 23.58 -21.76 -3.29
C ARG A 366 22.65 -22.81 -3.86
N ILE A 367 21.82 -22.44 -4.85
CA ILE A 367 20.92 -23.37 -5.53
C ILE A 367 21.73 -24.47 -6.22
N ILE A 368 22.83 -24.14 -6.89
CA ILE A 368 23.69 -25.13 -7.55
C ILE A 368 24.37 -26.05 -6.53
N THR A 369 24.81 -25.55 -5.37
CA THR A 369 25.31 -26.44 -4.28
C THR A 369 24.23 -27.33 -3.70
N MET A 370 22.97 -26.86 -3.61
CA MET A 370 21.86 -27.73 -3.23
C MET A 370 21.62 -28.81 -4.28
N CYS A 371 21.52 -28.46 -5.57
CA CYS A 371 21.34 -29.44 -6.64
C CYS A 371 22.44 -30.52 -6.66
N LYS A 372 23.70 -30.15 -6.41
CA LYS A 372 24.80 -31.12 -6.25
C LYS A 372 24.57 -32.06 -5.08
N ASN A 373 24.30 -31.54 -3.89
CA ASN A 373 24.03 -32.36 -2.70
C ASN A 373 22.82 -33.32 -2.85
N TRP A 374 21.89 -33.05 -3.78
CA TRP A 374 20.77 -33.94 -4.12
C TRP A 374 21.08 -34.93 -5.26
N GLN A 375 22.20 -34.76 -5.97
CA GLN A 375 22.55 -35.49 -7.18
C GLN A 375 23.90 -36.25 -7.06
N ASP A 376 24.65 -36.04 -5.98
CA ASP A 376 25.82 -36.85 -5.60
C ASP A 376 25.47 -38.34 -5.35
N ASP A 377 24.18 -38.68 -5.13
CA ASP A 377 23.66 -40.06 -5.14
C ASP A 377 23.65 -40.69 -6.56
N ASN A 378 23.69 -39.90 -7.64
CA ASN A 378 23.64 -40.38 -9.04
C ASN A 378 24.37 -39.46 -10.05
N GLY A 379 25.71 -39.48 -10.02
CA GLY A 379 26.53 -39.40 -11.24
C GLY A 379 26.79 -38.03 -11.89
N ASP A 380 27.84 -37.35 -11.41
CA ASP A 380 28.77 -36.48 -12.16
C ASP A 380 28.20 -35.51 -13.24
N PHE A 381 27.82 -34.31 -12.83
CA PHE A 381 27.61 -33.17 -13.74
C PHE A 381 28.80 -32.20 -13.71
N SER A 382 29.68 -32.30 -14.71
CA SER A 382 31.02 -31.73 -14.64
C SER A 382 31.21 -30.35 -15.29
N SER A 383 32.16 -29.59 -14.72
CA SER A 383 33.08 -28.64 -15.40
C SER A 383 32.71 -27.18 -15.74
N VAL A 384 31.52 -26.63 -15.45
CA VAL A 384 31.28 -25.15 -15.61
C VAL A 384 30.64 -24.47 -14.38
N ASN A 385 31.27 -24.64 -13.22
CA ASN A 385 30.98 -23.83 -12.02
C ASN A 385 32.10 -22.80 -11.80
N MET A 386 31.99 -21.61 -12.40
CA MET A 386 32.79 -20.46 -11.97
C MET A 386 32.11 -19.82 -10.76
N ASP A 387 32.86 -19.60 -9.68
CA ASP A 387 32.36 -18.94 -8.46
C ASP A 387 31.87 -17.53 -8.79
N THR A 388 30.60 -17.23 -8.54
CA THR A 388 30.01 -15.91 -8.81
C THR A 388 30.70 -14.81 -8.00
N ALA A 389 31.29 -15.11 -6.83
CA ALA A 389 32.11 -14.17 -6.09
C ALA A 389 33.43 -13.81 -6.80
N VAL A 390 33.97 -14.67 -7.66
CA VAL A 390 35.09 -14.34 -8.56
C VAL A 390 34.60 -13.47 -9.71
N ALA A 391 33.48 -13.82 -10.35
CA ALA A 391 32.91 -13.04 -11.46
C ALA A 391 32.56 -11.60 -11.05
N ILE A 392 31.98 -11.40 -9.86
CA ILE A 392 31.72 -10.08 -9.28
C ILE A 392 33.02 -9.27 -9.11
N ARG A 393 34.10 -9.91 -8.63
CA ARG A 393 35.41 -9.24 -8.43
C ARG A 393 36.11 -8.89 -9.73
N THR A 394 36.06 -9.77 -10.74
CA THR A 394 36.68 -9.48 -12.05
C THR A 394 35.92 -8.38 -12.78
N LEU A 395 34.57 -8.41 -12.81
CA LEU A 395 33.77 -7.30 -13.35
C LEU A 395 34.09 -5.96 -12.66
N GLU A 396 34.10 -5.92 -11.32
CA GLU A 396 34.43 -4.71 -10.56
C GLU A 396 35.86 -4.20 -10.84
N ALA A 397 36.84 -5.09 -10.95
CA ALA A 397 38.22 -4.73 -11.27
C ALA A 397 38.35 -4.20 -12.71
N THR A 398 37.80 -4.93 -13.68
CA THR A 398 37.79 -4.56 -15.11
C THR A 398 37.07 -3.23 -15.34
N TYR A 399 35.99 -2.93 -14.60
CA TYR A 399 35.31 -1.63 -14.70
C TYR A 399 36.17 -0.50 -14.14
N LYS A 400 36.80 -0.69 -12.96
CA LYS A 400 37.72 0.32 -12.38
C LYS A 400 38.94 0.62 -13.25
N SER A 401 39.32 -0.29 -14.14
CA SER A 401 40.36 -0.07 -15.15
C SER A 401 39.83 0.27 -16.55
N SER A 402 38.51 0.42 -16.76
CA SER A 402 37.95 0.65 -18.09
C SER A 402 37.90 2.14 -18.47
N THR A 403 37.87 2.38 -19.78
CA THR A 403 37.60 3.70 -20.36
C THR A 403 36.22 4.24 -19.96
N ASP A 404 35.25 3.38 -19.63
CA ASP A 404 33.90 3.79 -19.25
C ASP A 404 33.86 4.41 -17.86
N ALA A 405 34.61 3.86 -16.90
CA ALA A 405 34.77 4.47 -15.58
C ALA A 405 35.45 5.84 -15.67
N ALA A 406 36.53 5.95 -16.45
CA ALA A 406 37.20 7.24 -16.71
C ALA A 406 36.28 8.24 -17.45
N ALA A 407 35.46 7.77 -18.40
CA ALA A 407 34.44 8.59 -19.07
C ALA A 407 33.33 9.03 -18.09
N ALA A 408 32.94 8.17 -17.14
CA ALA A 408 31.98 8.51 -16.10
C ALA A 408 32.56 9.53 -15.10
N GLU A 409 33.80 9.37 -14.64
CA GLU A 409 34.46 10.30 -13.71
C GLU A 409 34.74 11.67 -14.35
N THR A 410 35.18 11.70 -15.61
CA THR A 410 35.36 12.97 -16.34
C THR A 410 34.01 13.63 -16.66
N MET A 411 32.95 12.88 -16.95
CA MET A 411 31.62 13.44 -17.19
C MET A 411 30.94 13.92 -15.90
N THR A 412 31.05 13.19 -14.78
CA THR A 412 30.57 13.67 -13.47
C THR A 412 31.27 14.95 -13.05
N SER A 413 32.60 15.04 -13.24
CA SER A 413 33.37 16.25 -12.95
C SER A 413 32.92 17.46 -13.80
N LYS A 414 32.80 17.27 -15.13
CA LYS A 414 32.25 18.31 -16.05
C LYS A 414 30.83 18.75 -15.70
N LEU A 415 29.99 17.83 -15.19
CA LEU A 415 28.62 18.13 -14.76
C LEU A 415 28.55 18.82 -13.38
N ILE A 416 29.61 18.73 -12.57
CA ILE A 416 29.76 19.46 -11.30
C ILE A 416 30.27 20.88 -11.57
N GLU A 417 31.31 21.03 -12.41
CA GLU A 417 31.86 22.33 -12.83
C GLU A 417 30.84 23.20 -13.59
N LYS A 418 29.95 22.57 -14.35
CA LYS A 418 28.89 23.25 -15.10
C LYS A 418 27.70 23.58 -14.19
N GLU A 419 27.91 24.51 -13.27
CA GLU A 419 26.83 25.07 -12.44
C GLU A 419 25.68 25.60 -13.32
N GLY A 420 24.49 25.02 -13.13
CA GLY A 420 23.28 25.40 -13.82
C GLY A 420 22.24 25.99 -12.87
N PRO A 421 21.06 26.38 -13.38
CA PRO A 421 20.03 27.00 -12.55
C PRO A 421 19.54 26.03 -11.46
N ALA A 422 19.65 26.46 -10.21
CA ALA A 422 19.14 25.74 -9.06
C ALA A 422 17.62 25.55 -9.15
N LEU A 423 17.15 24.34 -8.85
CA LEU A 423 15.73 23.99 -8.96
C LEU A 423 14.91 24.64 -7.84
N LYS A 424 14.25 25.76 -8.15
CA LYS A 424 13.36 26.47 -7.21
C LYS A 424 12.19 25.59 -6.79
N SER A 425 11.83 25.63 -5.51
CA SER A 425 10.60 25.02 -4.99
C SER A 425 9.38 25.61 -5.69
N LYS A 426 8.42 24.76 -6.08
CA LYS A 426 7.16 25.21 -6.70
C LYS A 426 6.12 25.69 -5.69
N GLY A 427 6.47 25.72 -4.40
CA GLY A 427 5.56 26.04 -3.30
C GLY A 427 4.63 24.87 -2.94
N LYS A 428 3.76 25.09 -1.96
CA LYS A 428 2.69 24.17 -1.54
C LYS A 428 1.36 24.92 -1.50
N ALA A 429 0.25 24.22 -1.71
CA ALA A 429 -1.06 24.78 -1.41
C ALA A 429 -1.17 25.16 0.10
N SER A 430 -1.99 26.16 0.43
CA SER A 430 -2.24 26.57 1.82
C SER A 430 -2.77 25.39 2.66
N ASN A 431 -2.42 25.34 3.95
CA ASN A 431 -2.90 24.31 4.87
C ASN A 431 -4.44 24.24 4.87
N ALA A 432 -5.12 25.40 4.89
CA ALA A 432 -6.58 25.48 4.85
C ALA A 432 -7.16 24.88 3.54
N THR A 433 -6.57 25.21 2.40
CA THR A 433 -6.95 24.64 1.10
C THR A 433 -6.75 23.12 1.08
N ARG A 434 -5.63 22.62 1.63
CA ARG A 434 -5.36 21.18 1.69
C ARG A 434 -6.30 20.45 2.64
N VAL A 435 -6.71 21.04 3.77
CA VAL A 435 -7.76 20.50 4.64
C VAL A 435 -9.08 20.43 3.88
N ALA A 436 -9.55 21.52 3.26
CA ALA A 436 -10.82 21.56 2.53
C ALA A 436 -10.86 20.53 1.36
N VAL A 437 -9.77 20.42 0.59
CA VAL A 437 -9.61 19.43 -0.49
C VAL A 437 -9.63 18.01 0.05
N LEU A 438 -8.96 17.74 1.18
CA LEU A 438 -8.91 16.42 1.79
C LEU A 438 -10.27 16.03 2.42
N THR A 439 -10.94 16.93 3.10
CA THR A 439 -12.31 16.73 3.62
C THR A 439 -13.28 16.45 2.49
N TRP A 440 -13.28 17.25 1.42
CA TRP A 440 -14.12 17.00 0.24
C TRP A 440 -13.84 15.64 -0.39
N ARG A 441 -12.56 15.28 -0.56
CA ARG A 441 -12.15 13.96 -1.09
C ARG A 441 -12.62 12.83 -0.19
N SER A 442 -12.42 12.93 1.13
CA SER A 442 -12.83 11.91 2.08
C SER A 442 -14.36 11.78 2.13
N LEU A 443 -15.12 12.88 2.22
CA LEU A 443 -16.60 12.86 2.15
C LEU A 443 -17.12 12.10 0.92
N LEU A 444 -16.54 12.35 -0.26
CA LEU A 444 -16.92 11.72 -1.52
C LEU A 444 -16.45 10.25 -1.64
N VAL A 445 -15.35 9.88 -0.97
CA VAL A 445 -14.91 8.49 -0.82
C VAL A 445 -15.84 7.73 0.13
N MET A 446 -16.15 8.30 1.30
CA MET A 446 -17.02 7.72 2.32
C MET A 446 -18.45 7.52 1.80
N SER A 447 -19.00 8.46 1.02
CA SER A 447 -20.33 8.32 0.43
C SER A 447 -20.39 7.24 -0.65
N ARG A 448 -19.30 7.01 -1.41
CA ARG A 448 -19.21 5.97 -2.44
C ARG A 448 -18.82 4.58 -1.90
N GLU A 449 -18.07 4.48 -0.81
CA GLU A 449 -17.65 3.20 -0.22
C GLU A 449 -18.75 2.56 0.67
N TRP A 450 -19.83 2.12 0.02
CA TRP A 450 -21.00 1.46 0.61
C TRP A 450 -20.67 0.39 1.66
N LYS A 451 -19.63 -0.42 1.40
CA LYS A 451 -19.25 -1.59 2.19
C LYS A 451 -18.88 -1.31 3.65
N TYR A 452 -18.53 -0.07 4.01
CA TYR A 452 -18.10 0.27 5.38
C TYR A 452 -19.01 1.27 6.08
N TYR A 453 -19.36 2.38 5.41
CA TYR A 453 -20.12 3.46 6.05
C TYR A 453 -21.63 3.21 6.03
N TRP A 454 -22.18 2.90 4.85
CA TRP A 454 -23.61 2.61 4.70
C TRP A 454 -24.00 1.27 5.34
N LEU A 455 -23.14 0.23 5.22
CA LEU A 455 -23.36 -1.03 5.92
C LEU A 455 -23.35 -0.85 7.46
N ARG A 456 -22.44 -0.03 8.01
CA ARG A 456 -22.43 0.30 9.44
C ARG A 456 -23.71 1.02 9.88
N LEU A 457 -24.22 1.98 9.09
CA LEU A 457 -25.50 2.64 9.37
C LEU A 457 -26.67 1.64 9.42
N ILE A 458 -26.77 0.74 8.43
CA ILE A 458 -27.82 -0.29 8.38
C ILE A 458 -27.73 -1.24 9.58
N LEU A 459 -26.52 -1.72 9.91
CA LEU A 459 -26.30 -2.58 11.07
C LEU A 459 -26.61 -1.87 12.39
N SER A 460 -26.30 -0.56 12.51
CA SER A 460 -26.64 0.24 13.69
C SER A 460 -28.15 0.32 13.86
N MET A 461 -28.90 0.63 12.79
CA MET A 461 -30.36 0.69 12.83
C MET A 461 -31.00 -0.65 13.22
N LEU A 462 -30.51 -1.76 12.64
CA LEU A 462 -30.99 -3.11 12.97
C LEU A 462 -30.72 -3.47 14.44
N LEU A 463 -29.50 -3.22 14.91
CA LEU A 463 -29.10 -3.43 16.31
C LEU A 463 -30.01 -2.64 17.27
N THR A 464 -30.28 -1.37 16.98
CA THR A 464 -31.06 -0.51 17.89
C THR A 464 -32.56 -0.77 17.82
N LEU A 465 -33.06 -1.27 16.68
CA LEU A 465 -34.39 -1.84 16.58
C LEU A 465 -34.53 -3.09 17.46
N CYS A 466 -33.58 -4.04 17.40
CA CYS A 466 -33.58 -5.24 18.24
C CYS A 466 -33.48 -4.94 19.74
N ILE A 467 -32.69 -3.92 20.14
CA ILE A 467 -32.64 -3.47 21.54
C ILE A 467 -33.96 -2.79 21.92
N GLY A 468 -34.48 -1.89 21.09
CA GLY A 468 -35.70 -1.15 21.36
C GLY A 468 -36.95 -2.02 21.50
N THR A 469 -37.08 -3.09 20.70
CA THR A 469 -38.21 -4.04 20.84
C THR A 469 -38.12 -4.87 22.12
N VAL A 470 -36.94 -5.35 22.49
CA VAL A 470 -36.69 -6.12 23.73
C VAL A 470 -37.01 -5.31 24.99
N PHE A 471 -36.80 -3.99 24.98
CA PHE A 471 -37.10 -3.08 26.09
C PHE A 471 -38.36 -2.23 25.88
N SER A 472 -39.26 -2.62 24.98
CA SER A 472 -40.52 -1.88 24.74
C SER A 472 -41.53 -2.03 25.89
N GLY A 473 -42.42 -1.03 26.06
CA GLY A 473 -43.54 -1.10 27.01
C GLY A 473 -43.23 -0.76 28.49
N LEU A 474 -42.16 0.00 28.77
CA LEU A 474 -41.75 0.34 30.13
C LEU A 474 -42.61 1.42 30.79
N GLY A 475 -43.60 1.01 31.60
CA GLY A 475 -44.40 1.91 32.44
C GLY A 475 -43.60 2.67 33.52
N HIS A 476 -44.27 3.50 34.33
CA HIS A 476 -43.61 4.49 35.22
C HIS A 476 -43.37 4.02 36.68
N SER A 477 -43.12 2.73 36.91
CA SER A 477 -42.87 2.20 38.27
C SER A 477 -41.38 2.27 38.66
N LEU A 478 -41.08 2.25 39.96
CA LEU A 478 -39.68 2.24 40.44
C LEU A 478 -38.86 1.05 39.89
N SER A 479 -39.52 -0.06 39.53
CA SER A 479 -38.88 -1.22 38.88
C SER A 479 -38.42 -0.92 37.45
N SER A 480 -39.15 -0.09 36.70
CA SER A 480 -38.77 0.24 35.32
C SER A 480 -37.58 1.20 35.23
N VAL A 481 -37.25 1.91 36.31
CA VAL A 481 -36.02 2.71 36.39
C VAL A 481 -34.81 1.83 36.12
N VAL A 482 -34.75 0.64 36.72
CA VAL A 482 -33.65 -0.32 36.56
C VAL A 482 -33.59 -0.87 35.14
N THR A 483 -34.72 -1.17 34.51
CA THR A 483 -34.75 -1.69 33.13
C THR A 483 -34.46 -0.62 32.08
N ARG A 484 -34.93 0.63 32.27
CA ARG A 484 -34.53 1.80 31.46
C ARG A 484 -33.02 2.03 31.54
N VAL A 485 -32.42 1.98 32.73
CA VAL A 485 -30.96 2.09 32.93
C VAL A 485 -30.21 0.97 32.21
N ALA A 486 -30.67 -0.28 32.33
CA ALA A 486 -30.08 -1.42 31.63
C ALA A 486 -30.15 -1.26 30.10
N ALA A 487 -31.27 -0.80 29.56
CA ALA A 487 -31.45 -0.55 28.13
C ALA A 487 -30.52 0.55 27.62
N ILE A 488 -30.37 1.66 28.36
CA ILE A 488 -29.43 2.75 28.02
C ILE A 488 -27.97 2.23 28.04
N PHE A 489 -27.57 1.47 29.06
CA PHE A 489 -26.26 0.83 29.11
C PHE A 489 -26.00 -0.07 27.89
N VAL A 490 -26.96 -0.95 27.55
CA VAL A 490 -26.88 -1.84 26.38
C VAL A 490 -26.81 -1.05 25.08
N PHE A 491 -27.66 -0.04 24.89
CA PHE A 491 -27.67 0.81 23.69
C PHE A 491 -26.33 1.51 23.46
N VAL A 492 -25.81 2.24 24.46
CA VAL A 492 -24.53 2.95 24.36
C VAL A 492 -23.37 1.97 24.09
N SER A 493 -23.36 0.84 24.80
CA SER A 493 -22.26 -0.14 24.74
C SER A 493 -22.22 -0.95 23.44
N PHE A 494 -23.37 -1.40 22.92
CA PHE A 494 -23.39 -2.14 21.67
C PHE A 494 -23.20 -1.21 20.44
N CYS A 495 -23.62 0.06 20.51
CA CYS A 495 -23.32 1.05 19.47
C CYS A 495 -21.82 1.38 19.36
N SER A 496 -21.08 1.38 20.48
CA SER A 496 -19.62 1.53 20.44
C SER A 496 -18.94 0.26 19.91
N LEU A 497 -19.36 -0.92 20.35
CA LEU A 497 -18.83 -2.21 19.87
C LEU A 497 -19.02 -2.38 18.35
N LEU A 498 -20.20 -2.05 17.82
CA LEU A 498 -20.47 -2.17 16.39
C LEU A 498 -19.62 -1.19 15.53
N SER A 499 -19.18 -0.08 16.12
CA SER A 499 -18.34 0.90 15.41
C SER A 499 -16.97 0.35 15.00
N ILE A 500 -16.51 -0.75 15.63
CA ILE A 500 -15.28 -1.48 15.29
C ILE A 500 -15.30 -1.98 13.83
N ALA A 501 -16.49 -2.17 13.23
CA ALA A 501 -16.63 -2.49 11.80
C ALA A 501 -15.99 -1.44 10.86
N GLY A 502 -15.73 -0.21 11.33
CA GLY A 502 -15.05 0.84 10.58
C GLY A 502 -13.52 0.69 10.47
N VAL A 503 -12.88 -0.17 11.27
CA VAL A 503 -11.40 -0.34 11.30
C VAL A 503 -10.77 -0.53 9.91
N PRO A 504 -11.31 -1.35 8.99
CA PRO A 504 -10.68 -1.58 7.69
C PRO A 504 -10.74 -0.36 6.74
N ALA A 505 -11.61 0.61 6.99
CA ALA A 505 -11.65 1.86 6.21
C ALA A 505 -10.52 2.80 6.66
N LEU A 506 -10.43 3.09 7.97
CA LEU A 506 -9.35 3.92 8.53
C LEU A 506 -7.96 3.37 8.18
N LEU A 507 -7.77 2.04 8.20
CA LEU A 507 -6.50 1.41 7.83
C LEU A 507 -6.11 1.61 6.36
N LYS A 508 -7.06 1.84 5.44
CA LYS A 508 -6.74 2.27 4.05
C LYS A 508 -6.34 3.73 4.02
N GLU A 509 -7.09 4.60 4.70
CA GLU A 509 -6.83 6.05 4.74
C GLU A 509 -5.47 6.36 5.36
N ILE A 510 -5.08 5.66 6.43
CA ILE A 510 -3.72 5.72 7.02
C ILE A 510 -2.65 5.30 6.01
N LYS A 511 -2.90 4.26 5.19
CA LYS A 511 -1.94 3.79 4.15
C LYS A 511 -1.80 4.78 3.00
N ILE A 512 -2.90 5.41 2.56
CA ILE A 512 -2.90 6.49 1.56
C ILE A 512 -2.12 7.70 2.11
N TYR A 513 -2.45 8.16 3.32
CA TYR A 513 -1.74 9.24 4.00
C TYR A 513 -0.23 8.94 4.11
N ALA A 514 0.16 7.72 4.47
CA ALA A 514 1.55 7.33 4.61
C ALA A 514 2.37 7.40 3.29
N CYS A 515 1.73 7.41 2.12
CA CYS A 515 2.34 7.59 0.79
C CYS A 515 2.24 9.04 0.28
N GLU A 516 1.30 9.84 0.78
CA GLU A 516 1.24 11.28 0.51
C GLU A 516 2.22 12.07 1.40
N GLU A 517 2.36 11.66 2.65
CA GLU A 517 3.33 12.20 3.61
C GLU A 517 4.76 11.85 3.20
N SER A 518 4.99 10.64 2.69
CA SER A 518 6.31 10.22 2.23
C SER A 518 6.82 11.06 1.05
N ASN A 519 5.91 11.54 0.18
CA ASN A 519 6.17 12.50 -0.90
C ASN A 519 5.95 13.98 -0.47
N GLN A 520 5.75 14.23 0.82
CA GLN A 520 5.55 15.54 1.45
C GLN A 520 4.36 16.38 0.95
N HIS A 521 3.33 15.79 0.34
CA HIS A 521 2.15 16.52 -0.15
C HIS A 521 1.21 16.89 1.00
N SER A 522 0.95 15.91 1.87
CA SER A 522 0.07 16.02 3.04
C SER A 522 0.83 16.54 4.26
N GLY A 523 0.24 16.39 5.45
CA GLY A 523 0.84 16.73 6.74
C GLY A 523 -0.07 16.22 7.86
N ALA A 524 0.48 15.74 8.98
CA ALA A 524 -0.30 15.07 10.03
C ALA A 524 -1.51 15.86 10.55
N LEU A 525 -1.40 17.17 10.79
CA LEU A 525 -2.54 18.02 11.18
C LEU A 525 -3.58 18.16 10.06
N VAL A 526 -3.13 18.27 8.81
CA VAL A 526 -4.02 18.37 7.64
C VAL A 526 -4.82 17.08 7.48
N PHE A 527 -4.18 15.92 7.67
CA PHE A 527 -4.84 14.62 7.66
C PHE A 527 -5.90 14.48 8.77
N LEU A 528 -5.54 14.79 10.02
CA LEU A 528 -6.44 14.60 11.16
C LEU A 528 -7.64 15.56 11.17
N LEU A 529 -7.44 16.81 10.76
CA LEU A 529 -8.54 17.77 10.55
C LEU A 529 -9.39 17.36 9.34
N GLY A 530 -8.74 16.93 8.24
CA GLY A 530 -9.41 16.43 7.04
C GLY A 530 -10.40 15.31 7.35
N GLN A 531 -9.93 14.31 8.10
CA GLN A 531 -10.70 13.13 8.54
C GLN A 531 -11.79 13.47 9.57
N LEU A 532 -11.51 14.36 10.53
CA LEU A 532 -12.51 14.76 11.52
C LEU A 532 -13.69 15.48 10.88
N LEU A 533 -13.40 16.39 9.93
CA LEU A 533 -14.44 17.14 9.23
C LEU A 533 -15.22 16.28 8.23
N SER A 534 -14.63 15.21 7.69
CA SER A 534 -15.36 14.27 6.82
C SER A 534 -16.17 13.22 7.58
N SER A 535 -15.78 12.83 8.80
CA SER A 535 -16.55 11.84 9.57
C SER A 535 -17.80 12.41 10.25
N ILE A 536 -17.81 13.70 10.59
CA ILE A 536 -18.94 14.38 11.27
C ILE A 536 -20.31 14.08 10.63
N PRO A 537 -20.55 14.24 9.31
CA PRO A 537 -21.88 14.00 8.73
C PRO A 537 -22.34 12.54 8.84
N PHE A 538 -21.44 11.58 8.67
CA PHE A 538 -21.77 10.15 8.76
C PHE A 538 -21.99 9.70 10.21
N LEU A 539 -21.17 10.18 11.15
CA LEU A 539 -21.35 9.89 12.57
C LEU A 539 -22.60 10.58 13.14
N PHE A 540 -22.94 11.78 12.68
CA PHE A 540 -24.18 12.46 13.04
C PHE A 540 -25.41 11.72 12.48
N LEU A 541 -25.36 11.27 11.22
CA LEU A 541 -26.41 10.46 10.61
C LEU A 541 -26.64 9.14 11.38
N ILE A 542 -25.58 8.43 11.76
CA ILE A 542 -25.67 7.23 12.61
C ILE A 542 -26.25 7.59 13.99
N SER A 543 -25.81 8.69 14.62
CA SER A 543 -26.30 9.10 15.93
C SER A 543 -27.78 9.42 15.94
N ILE A 544 -28.24 10.27 15.02
CA ILE A 544 -29.65 10.71 14.98
C ILE A 544 -30.58 9.54 14.63
N SER A 545 -30.21 8.68 13.66
CA SER A 545 -31.07 7.58 13.25
C SER A 545 -31.19 6.50 14.34
N SER A 546 -30.08 6.12 14.98
CA SER A 546 -30.07 5.14 16.09
C SER A 546 -30.80 5.67 17.33
N SER A 547 -30.59 6.94 17.66
CA SER A 547 -31.23 7.58 18.81
C SER A 547 -32.75 7.67 18.63
N LEU A 548 -33.25 8.14 17.48
CA LEU A 548 -34.69 8.27 17.24
C LEU A 548 -35.42 6.93 17.37
N VAL A 549 -34.85 5.85 16.79
CA VAL A 549 -35.43 4.50 16.90
C VAL A 549 -35.49 4.02 18.35
N PHE A 550 -34.39 4.15 19.10
CA PHE A 550 -34.34 3.69 20.48
C PHE A 550 -35.24 4.52 21.42
N TYR A 551 -35.21 5.85 21.30
CA TYR A 551 -35.90 6.79 22.19
C TYR A 551 -37.42 6.59 22.19
N PHE A 552 -38.02 6.43 21.01
CA PHE A 552 -39.47 6.24 20.87
C PHE A 552 -39.92 4.79 21.11
N LEU A 553 -39.08 3.77 20.87
CA LEU A 553 -39.45 2.37 21.16
C LEU A 553 -39.51 2.07 22.67
N ILE A 554 -38.67 2.73 23.47
CA ILE A 554 -38.59 2.50 24.93
C ILE A 554 -39.52 3.42 25.75
N GLY A 555 -39.92 4.57 25.20
CA GLY A 555 -40.77 5.56 25.88
C GLY A 555 -40.01 6.42 26.91
N LEU A 556 -38.90 7.04 26.48
CA LEU A 556 -38.29 8.17 27.21
C LEU A 556 -39.19 9.41 27.14
N ARG A 557 -38.90 10.46 27.93
CA ARG A 557 -39.74 11.68 28.01
C ARG A 557 -39.83 12.43 26.67
N ASP A 558 -41.05 12.77 26.23
CA ASP A 558 -41.33 13.48 24.96
C ASP A 558 -40.99 14.99 24.96
N GLU A 559 -39.80 15.35 25.44
CA GLU A 559 -39.27 16.72 25.42
C GLU A 559 -38.13 16.85 24.38
N PHE A 560 -38.29 17.79 23.44
CA PHE A 560 -37.30 18.01 22.37
C PHE A 560 -35.89 18.38 22.90
N SER A 561 -35.82 19.11 24.02
CA SER A 561 -34.57 19.43 24.73
C SER A 561 -33.81 18.18 25.18
N LEU A 562 -34.54 17.19 25.71
CA LEU A 562 -33.98 15.94 26.23
C LEU A 562 -33.57 15.02 25.08
N LEU A 563 -34.37 14.93 24.02
CA LEU A 563 -34.03 14.20 22.79
C LEU A 563 -32.77 14.78 22.10
N MET A 564 -32.66 16.11 21.99
CA MET A 564 -31.48 16.73 21.38
C MET A 564 -30.21 16.54 22.22
N TYR A 565 -30.31 16.57 23.56
CA TYR A 565 -29.18 16.19 24.42
C TYR A 565 -28.79 14.71 24.21
N PHE A 566 -29.77 13.79 24.10
CA PHE A 566 -29.52 12.37 23.85
C PHE A 566 -28.74 12.16 22.54
N VAL A 567 -29.22 12.73 21.43
CA VAL A 567 -28.56 12.66 20.10
C VAL A 567 -27.13 13.24 20.16
N LEU A 568 -26.91 14.31 20.91
CA LEU A 568 -25.62 14.97 21.06
C LEU A 568 -24.62 14.15 21.92
N ASN A 569 -25.08 13.53 23.00
CA ASN A 569 -24.28 12.65 23.87
C ASN A 569 -23.81 11.40 23.09
N ILE A 570 -24.71 10.76 22.32
CA ILE A 570 -24.37 9.63 21.45
C ILE A 570 -23.41 10.04 20.33
N PHE A 571 -23.59 11.22 19.74
CA PHE A 571 -22.68 11.74 18.71
C PHE A 571 -21.27 11.97 19.26
N MET A 572 -21.14 12.59 20.44
CA MET A 572 -19.84 12.73 21.11
C MET A 572 -19.21 11.38 21.45
N THR A 573 -20.01 10.42 21.92
CA THR A 573 -19.58 9.04 22.21
C THR A 573 -19.02 8.34 20.96
N LEU A 574 -19.66 8.51 19.80
CA LEU A 574 -19.17 7.99 18.52
C LEU A 574 -17.89 8.69 18.04
N LEU A 575 -17.74 10.00 18.27
CA LEU A 575 -16.51 10.76 17.97
C LEU A 575 -15.32 10.32 18.85
N VAL A 576 -15.54 10.09 20.14
CA VAL A 576 -14.55 9.55 21.08
C VAL A 576 -14.06 8.18 20.60
N ASN A 577 -15.00 7.29 20.25
CA ASN A 577 -14.69 5.96 19.78
C ASN A 577 -13.90 5.98 18.45
N GLU A 578 -14.26 6.82 17.47
CA GLU A 578 -13.45 6.97 16.25
C GLU A 578 -12.02 7.45 16.58
N GLY A 579 -11.86 8.30 17.60
CA GLY A 579 -10.55 8.69 18.14
C GLY A 579 -9.74 7.48 18.63
N ILE A 580 -10.32 6.64 19.50
CA ILE A 580 -9.69 5.42 20.03
C ILE A 580 -9.36 4.44 18.89
N MET A 581 -10.28 4.25 17.95
CA MET A 581 -10.12 3.40 16.78
C MET A 581 -8.93 3.85 15.91
N LEU A 582 -8.76 5.15 15.73
CA LEU A 582 -7.64 5.74 15.00
C LEU A 582 -6.29 5.59 15.74
N VAL A 583 -6.26 5.68 17.08
CA VAL A 583 -5.06 5.38 17.89
C VAL A 583 -4.58 3.95 17.66
N ILE A 584 -5.50 2.98 17.72
CA ILE A 584 -5.14 1.56 17.64
C ILE A 584 -4.78 1.18 16.19
N ALA A 585 -5.52 1.67 15.20
CA ALA A 585 -5.22 1.46 13.78
C ALA A 585 -3.86 2.04 13.36
N THR A 586 -3.46 3.20 13.90
CA THR A 586 -2.13 3.80 13.62
C THR A 586 -0.98 3.07 14.32
N LEU A 587 -1.24 2.40 15.44
CA LEU A 587 -0.27 1.59 16.19
C LEU A 587 0.03 0.23 15.52
N TRP A 588 -1.00 -0.54 15.15
CA TRP A 588 -0.83 -1.89 14.59
C TRP A 588 -0.67 -1.94 13.07
N GLN A 589 -1.39 -1.09 12.33
CA GLN A 589 -1.44 -1.04 10.85
C GLN A 589 -1.92 -2.34 10.16
N ASP A 590 -2.38 -3.32 10.93
CA ASP A 590 -2.99 -4.58 10.52
C ASP A 590 -4.48 -4.67 10.96
N ILE A 591 -5.32 -5.35 10.18
CA ILE A 591 -6.75 -5.43 10.43
C ILE A 591 -7.07 -6.35 11.62
N PHE A 592 -6.48 -7.54 11.68
CA PHE A 592 -6.80 -8.55 12.69
C PHE A 592 -6.41 -8.07 14.09
N TRP A 593 -5.17 -7.60 14.26
CA TRP A 593 -4.68 -7.11 15.55
C TRP A 593 -5.38 -5.83 16.01
N SER A 594 -5.78 -4.95 15.08
CA SER A 594 -6.57 -3.77 15.43
C SER A 594 -7.97 -4.14 15.93
N VAL A 595 -8.70 -5.01 15.21
CA VAL A 595 -10.05 -5.43 15.61
C VAL A 595 -10.03 -6.18 16.95
N LEU A 596 -9.10 -7.13 17.14
CA LEU A 596 -8.96 -7.88 18.39
C LEU A 596 -8.69 -6.95 19.58
N THR A 597 -7.75 -6.01 19.44
CA THR A 597 -7.43 -5.09 20.55
C THR A 597 -8.51 -4.05 20.81
N LEU A 598 -9.24 -3.56 19.78
CA LEU A 598 -10.44 -2.74 20.00
C LEU A 598 -11.51 -3.49 20.78
N LEU A 599 -11.78 -4.77 20.47
CA LEU A 599 -12.79 -5.58 21.16
C LEU A 599 -12.42 -5.77 22.64
N CYS A 600 -11.18 -6.15 22.95
CA CYS A 600 -10.73 -6.30 24.33
C CYS A 600 -10.83 -4.98 25.13
N ILE A 601 -10.45 -3.85 24.52
CA ILE A 601 -10.52 -2.52 25.16
C ILE A 601 -11.98 -2.12 25.41
N HIS A 602 -12.88 -2.32 24.44
CA HIS A 602 -14.31 -2.01 24.60
C HIS A 602 -14.96 -2.85 25.70
N VAL A 603 -14.70 -4.16 25.76
CA VAL A 603 -15.24 -5.03 26.83
C VAL A 603 -14.77 -4.59 28.21
N VAL A 604 -13.49 -4.21 28.37
CA VAL A 604 -12.97 -3.69 29.65
C VAL A 604 -13.58 -2.32 30.02
N MET A 605 -13.84 -1.45 29.03
CA MET A 605 -14.56 -0.19 29.24
C MET A 605 -16.04 -0.41 29.60
N MET A 606 -16.71 -1.41 29.02
CA MET A 606 -18.08 -1.78 29.36
C MET A 606 -18.20 -2.31 30.79
N LEU A 607 -17.24 -3.12 31.24
CA LEU A 607 -17.20 -3.64 32.61
C LEU A 607 -17.02 -2.54 33.68
N SER A 608 -16.43 -1.42 33.31
CA SER A 608 -16.17 -0.26 34.19
C SER A 608 -17.16 0.90 34.02
N ALA A 609 -18.13 0.79 33.11
CA ALA A 609 -19.11 1.81 32.74
C ALA A 609 -20.18 2.16 33.82
N GLY A 610 -20.01 1.69 35.05
CA GLY A 610 -20.92 1.92 36.18
C GLY A 610 -22.07 0.92 36.34
N TYR A 611 -22.60 0.33 35.25
CA TYR A 611 -23.77 -0.55 35.29
C TYR A 611 -23.57 -1.82 36.15
N PHE A 612 -22.49 -2.56 35.95
CA PHE A 612 -22.22 -3.79 36.72
C PHE A 612 -21.75 -3.51 38.15
N ARG A 613 -21.09 -2.36 38.38
CA ARG A 613 -20.53 -1.95 39.67
C ARG A 613 -20.22 -0.46 39.66
N ILE A 614 -20.67 0.23 40.71
CA ILE A 614 -20.47 1.68 40.89
C ILE A 614 -18.98 2.03 40.91
N ARG A 615 -18.59 3.12 40.23
CA ARG A 615 -17.19 3.61 40.10
C ARG A 615 -16.42 3.60 41.42
N ASN A 616 -16.99 4.18 42.49
CA ASN A 616 -16.33 4.27 43.81
C ASN A 616 -16.22 2.93 44.55
N ALA A 617 -16.94 1.90 44.10
CA ALA A 617 -16.87 0.56 44.66
C ALA A 617 -15.88 -0.36 43.91
N LEU A 618 -15.24 0.10 42.82
CA LEU A 618 -14.30 -0.70 42.04
C LEU A 618 -12.98 -0.97 42.80
N PRO A 619 -12.33 -2.13 42.61
CA PRO A 619 -11.05 -2.41 43.25
C PRO A 619 -9.94 -1.46 42.78
N GLY A 620 -9.25 -0.84 43.75
CA GLY A 620 -8.48 0.40 43.59
C GLY A 620 -7.47 0.50 42.43
N PRO A 621 -6.38 -0.30 42.42
CA PRO A 621 -5.14 0.08 41.72
C PRO A 621 -5.14 -0.16 40.20
N VAL A 622 -6.23 -0.67 39.61
CA VAL A 622 -6.34 -0.92 38.17
C VAL A 622 -7.75 -0.54 37.65
N TRP A 623 -8.80 -0.99 38.35
CA TRP A 623 -10.18 -0.78 37.90
C TRP A 623 -10.70 0.60 38.24
N MET A 624 -10.47 1.09 39.47
CA MET A 624 -10.83 2.46 39.84
C MET A 624 -9.91 3.46 39.12
N TYR A 625 -8.59 3.29 39.22
CA TYR A 625 -7.60 4.04 38.45
C TYR A 625 -6.71 3.09 37.63
N PRO A 626 -6.48 3.33 36.31
CA PRO A 626 -7.01 4.42 35.49
C PRO A 626 -8.31 4.06 34.73
N ILE A 627 -8.73 2.78 34.74
CA ILE A 627 -9.73 2.27 33.78
C ILE A 627 -11.06 3.02 33.84
N SER A 628 -11.63 3.25 35.03
CA SER A 628 -12.95 3.91 35.15
C SER A 628 -12.99 5.37 34.67
N TYR A 629 -11.83 6.04 34.60
CA TYR A 629 -11.69 7.41 34.09
C TYR A 629 -11.43 7.45 32.58
N ILE A 630 -10.85 6.39 32.01
CA ILE A 630 -10.61 6.22 30.57
C ILE A 630 -11.86 5.65 29.86
N ALA A 631 -12.75 4.99 30.59
CA ALA A 631 -14.02 4.48 30.08
C ALA A 631 -15.01 5.62 29.78
N PHE A 632 -14.99 6.12 28.53
CA PHE A 632 -15.93 7.14 28.04
C PHE A 632 -17.40 6.76 28.22
N HIS A 633 -17.70 5.46 28.21
CA HIS A 633 -19.01 4.89 28.51
C HIS A 633 -19.61 5.40 29.83
N THR A 634 -18.81 5.56 30.88
CA THR A 634 -19.25 6.03 32.19
C THR A 634 -19.90 7.42 32.10
N TYR A 635 -19.23 8.38 31.45
CA TYR A 635 -19.72 9.76 31.32
C TYR A 635 -20.92 9.87 30.36
N SER A 636 -20.93 9.07 29.28
CA SER A 636 -22.08 8.99 28.37
C SER A 636 -23.34 8.52 29.12
N ILE A 637 -23.26 7.37 29.80
CA ILE A 637 -24.39 6.80 30.55
C ILE A 637 -24.80 7.72 31.70
N GLN A 638 -23.85 8.25 32.48
CA GLN A 638 -24.15 9.17 33.58
C GLN A 638 -24.94 10.40 33.08
N GLY A 639 -24.47 11.05 32.00
CA GLY A 639 -25.15 12.20 31.41
C GLY A 639 -26.53 11.88 30.81
N LEU A 640 -26.72 10.69 30.24
CA LEU A 640 -28.04 10.26 29.74
C LEU A 640 -29.03 9.97 30.87
N LEU A 641 -28.56 9.39 31.99
CA LEU A 641 -29.38 9.13 33.18
C LEU A 641 -29.74 10.44 33.90
N GLU A 642 -28.80 11.37 34.03
CA GLU A 642 -29.06 12.73 34.50
C GLU A 642 -30.13 13.41 33.63
N ASN A 643 -30.04 13.28 32.30
CA ASN A 643 -30.98 13.91 31.38
C ASN A 643 -32.42 13.36 31.44
N GLU A 644 -32.62 12.05 31.62
CA GLU A 644 -33.97 11.45 31.78
C GLU A 644 -34.57 11.75 33.16
N TYR A 645 -33.81 11.54 34.24
CA TYR A 645 -34.37 11.49 35.61
C TYR A 645 -34.35 12.82 36.38
N VAL A 646 -33.57 13.82 35.99
CA VAL A 646 -33.65 15.16 36.58
C VAL A 646 -35.06 15.75 36.40
N GLY A 647 -35.65 16.19 37.51
CA GLY A 647 -37.03 16.71 37.56
C GLY A 647 -38.14 15.64 37.64
N THR A 648 -37.82 14.34 37.67
CA THR A 648 -38.82 13.27 37.82
C THR A 648 -39.11 12.92 39.28
N SER A 649 -40.31 12.39 39.57
CA SER A 649 -40.67 11.85 40.88
C SER A 649 -41.52 10.58 40.75
N PHE A 650 -41.23 9.57 41.56
CA PHE A 650 -41.86 8.25 41.54
C PHE A 650 -42.69 8.04 42.81
N ALA A 651 -43.95 7.65 42.67
CA ALA A 651 -44.80 7.28 43.80
C ALA A 651 -44.40 5.91 44.37
N VAL A 652 -44.28 5.83 45.69
CA VAL A 652 -43.93 4.61 46.44
C VAL A 652 -44.99 4.40 47.52
N GLY A 653 -45.95 3.53 47.21
CA GLY A 653 -47.20 3.42 47.97
C GLY A 653 -48.09 4.65 47.76
N GLN A 654 -49.03 4.88 48.68
CA GLN A 654 -50.01 5.98 48.59
C GLN A 654 -49.52 7.33 49.15
N VAL A 655 -48.37 7.38 49.84
CA VAL A 655 -48.02 8.52 50.74
C VAL A 655 -46.61 9.09 50.53
N ARG A 656 -45.71 8.38 49.83
CA ARG A 656 -44.32 8.84 49.63
C ARG A 656 -43.99 8.98 48.14
N THR A 657 -43.35 10.08 47.79
CA THR A 657 -42.68 10.25 46.50
C THR A 657 -41.17 10.23 46.70
N ILE A 658 -40.45 9.50 45.84
CA ILE A 658 -38.99 9.49 45.78
C ILE A 658 -38.60 10.26 44.52
N SER A 659 -37.66 11.20 44.60
CA SER A 659 -37.18 11.91 43.42
C SER A 659 -36.37 10.98 42.51
N GLY A 660 -36.34 11.22 41.20
CA GLY A 660 -35.49 10.46 40.27
C GLY A 660 -34.02 10.48 40.69
N PHE A 661 -33.55 11.60 41.23
CA PHE A 661 -32.23 11.70 41.86
C PHE A 661 -32.04 10.67 42.99
N GLN A 662 -32.93 10.64 44.00
CA GLN A 662 -32.84 9.67 45.10
C GLN A 662 -33.00 8.21 44.64
N ALA A 663 -33.81 7.97 43.60
CA ALA A 663 -34.01 6.64 43.02
C ALA A 663 -32.74 6.10 42.33
N LEU A 664 -31.89 6.97 41.79
CA LEU A 664 -30.60 6.57 41.20
C LEU A 664 -29.40 6.73 42.14
N GLN A 665 -29.41 7.67 43.11
CA GLN A 665 -28.27 7.99 43.97
C GLN A 665 -27.72 6.77 44.76
N SER A 666 -28.57 5.80 45.08
CA SER A 666 -28.20 4.55 45.75
C SER A 666 -27.54 3.50 44.84
N ALA A 667 -27.64 3.66 43.52
CA ALA A 667 -27.16 2.72 42.50
C ALA A 667 -26.14 3.33 41.53
N TYR A 668 -26.13 4.66 41.37
CA TYR A 668 -25.26 5.42 40.47
C TYR A 668 -24.88 6.75 41.14
N ASN A 669 -23.58 7.06 41.18
CA ASN A 669 -23.06 8.29 41.80
C ASN A 669 -23.28 9.52 40.90
N ILE A 670 -24.54 9.90 40.74
CA ILE A 670 -25.02 11.06 40.00
C ILE A 670 -24.93 12.33 40.88
N SER A 671 -24.69 13.49 40.26
CA SER A 671 -24.70 14.79 40.95
C SER A 671 -26.13 15.35 41.07
N PRO A 672 -26.48 16.07 42.16
CA PRO A 672 -27.79 16.73 42.27
C PRO A 672 -27.95 17.95 41.35
N ASP A 673 -26.87 18.50 40.82
CA ASP A 673 -26.89 19.76 40.06
C ASP A 673 -27.32 19.56 38.60
N ASN A 674 -28.25 20.41 38.13
CA ASN A 674 -28.80 20.36 36.76
C ASN A 674 -27.73 20.47 35.66
N ASP A 675 -26.60 21.13 35.95
CA ASP A 675 -25.53 21.38 34.97
C ASP A 675 -24.51 20.25 34.85
N SER A 676 -24.54 19.25 35.75
CA SER A 676 -23.65 18.08 35.73
C SER A 676 -23.67 17.31 34.40
N LYS A 677 -24.84 17.25 33.74
CA LYS A 677 -24.96 16.62 32.41
C LYS A 677 -24.18 17.36 31.32
N TRP A 678 -23.92 18.65 31.48
CA TRP A 678 -23.04 19.43 30.59
C TRP A 678 -21.57 19.20 30.91
N GLU A 679 -21.19 18.99 32.17
CA GLU A 679 -19.83 18.56 32.54
C GLU A 679 -19.51 17.19 31.93
N ASN A 680 -20.41 16.22 32.05
CA ASN A 680 -20.27 14.89 31.43
C ASN A 680 -20.10 14.99 29.90
N LEU A 681 -20.84 15.88 29.23
CA LEU A 681 -20.70 16.12 27.80
C LEU A 681 -19.38 16.82 27.44
N LEU A 682 -18.93 17.77 28.26
CA LEU A 682 -17.64 18.46 28.10
C LEU A 682 -16.47 17.49 28.26
N VAL A 683 -16.53 16.55 29.20
CA VAL A 683 -15.53 15.48 29.35
C VAL A 683 -15.46 14.61 28.09
N LEU A 684 -16.60 14.19 27.52
CA LEU A 684 -16.61 13.45 26.25
C LEU A 684 -15.97 14.26 25.10
N PHE A 685 -16.27 15.55 24.98
CA PHE A 685 -15.65 16.42 23.98
C PHE A 685 -14.12 16.53 24.17
N LEU A 686 -13.67 16.76 25.42
CA LEU A 686 -12.25 16.81 25.76
C LEU A 686 -11.53 15.48 25.51
N MET A 687 -12.19 14.34 25.74
CA MET A 687 -11.65 13.02 25.37
C MET A 687 -11.52 12.87 23.85
N ALA A 688 -12.54 13.27 23.08
CA ALA A 688 -12.49 13.20 21.61
C ALA A 688 -11.33 14.03 21.03
N VAL A 689 -11.15 15.26 21.52
CA VAL A 689 -10.00 16.12 21.17
C VAL A 689 -8.68 15.51 21.64
N GLY A 690 -8.63 15.03 22.89
CA GLY A 690 -7.45 14.41 23.50
C GLY A 690 -6.93 13.20 22.71
N TYR A 691 -7.82 12.30 22.26
CA TYR A 691 -7.42 11.18 21.41
C TYR A 691 -6.89 11.65 20.05
N ARG A 692 -7.46 12.69 19.42
CA ARG A 692 -6.93 13.24 18.16
C ARG A 692 -5.55 13.89 18.35
N ILE A 693 -5.30 14.57 19.48
CA ILE A 693 -3.98 15.09 19.85
C ILE A 693 -2.99 13.94 20.09
N PHE A 694 -3.41 12.86 20.75
CA PHE A 694 -2.57 11.68 20.94
C PHE A 694 -2.23 11.01 19.60
N VAL A 695 -3.18 10.91 18.65
CA VAL A 695 -2.88 10.45 17.28
C VAL A 695 -1.93 11.41 16.57
N PHE A 696 -2.06 12.73 16.72
CA PHE A 696 -1.12 13.68 16.12
C PHE A 696 0.31 13.45 16.62
N ILE A 697 0.48 13.37 17.94
CA ILE A 697 1.77 13.04 18.58
C ILE A 697 2.27 11.68 18.08
N LEU A 698 1.41 10.66 18.05
CA LEU A 698 1.77 9.31 17.61
C LEU A 698 2.13 9.28 16.12
N LEU A 699 1.49 10.04 15.23
CA LEU A 699 1.87 10.15 13.82
C LEU A 699 3.24 10.83 13.67
N CYS A 700 3.48 11.95 14.35
CA CYS A 700 4.79 12.61 14.36
C CYS A 700 5.89 11.68 14.90
N LEU A 701 5.62 10.94 15.98
CA LEU A 701 6.55 9.95 16.52
C LEU A 701 6.69 8.71 15.64
N CYS A 702 5.64 8.25 14.94
CA CYS A 702 5.66 7.05 14.10
C CYS A 702 6.23 7.28 12.70
N ILE A 703 6.27 8.53 12.21
CA ILE A 703 7.20 8.95 11.16
C ILE A 703 8.65 8.65 11.60
N GLY A 704 8.96 8.81 12.89
CA GLY A 704 10.19 8.34 13.54
C GLY A 704 10.17 6.89 14.07
N ARG A 705 9.08 6.11 13.92
CA ARG A 705 8.93 4.76 14.55
C ARG A 705 8.56 3.62 13.59
N LYS A 706 8.44 3.89 12.28
CA LYS A 706 8.74 2.89 11.22
C LYS A 706 10.13 2.24 11.43
N ILE A 707 11.00 2.87 12.23
CA ILE A 707 12.25 2.32 12.80
C ILE A 707 12.13 0.94 13.47
N SER A 708 10.98 0.54 14.03
CA SER A 708 10.87 -0.71 14.83
C SER A 708 9.86 -1.75 14.33
N VAL A 709 8.59 -1.40 14.11
CA VAL A 709 7.50 -2.40 14.04
C VAL A 709 7.53 -3.29 12.79
N LEU A 710 7.90 -2.74 11.63
CA LEU A 710 7.99 -3.54 10.40
C LEU A 710 9.02 -4.69 10.51
N LYS A 711 10.06 -4.50 11.34
CA LYS A 711 11.10 -5.50 11.61
C LYS A 711 10.65 -6.65 12.53
N SER A 712 9.56 -6.53 13.30
CA SER A 712 9.01 -7.69 14.03
C SER A 712 8.12 -8.53 13.13
N PHE A 713 7.19 -7.91 12.39
CA PHE A 713 6.19 -8.65 11.61
C PHE A 713 6.75 -9.37 10.38
N GLN A 714 7.71 -8.79 9.64
CA GLN A 714 8.38 -9.52 8.55
C GLN A 714 9.29 -10.64 9.09
N CYS A 715 10.06 -10.37 10.15
CA CYS A 715 10.97 -11.37 10.73
C CYS A 715 10.23 -12.60 11.30
N ASN A 716 9.04 -12.42 11.88
CA ASN A 716 8.26 -13.55 12.41
C ASN A 716 7.71 -14.45 11.29
N ARG A 717 7.32 -13.86 10.15
CA ARG A 717 6.73 -14.57 9.01
C ARG A 717 7.76 -15.41 8.24
N ASP A 718 9.01 -14.95 8.19
CA ASP A 718 10.14 -15.71 7.63
C ASP A 718 10.59 -16.87 8.55
N THR A 719 10.19 -16.88 9.84
CA THR A 719 10.56 -17.94 10.81
C THR A 719 9.47 -18.99 11.06
N THR A 720 8.23 -18.77 10.63
CA THR A 720 7.11 -19.72 10.85
C THR A 720 6.91 -20.71 9.69
N ASN A 721 7.66 -20.59 8.60
CA ASN A 721 7.55 -21.43 7.41
C ASN A 721 8.68 -22.48 7.28
N THR A 722 9.27 -22.90 8.42
CA THR A 722 10.28 -23.97 8.49
C THR A 722 9.94 -24.97 9.60
N ARG A 723 8.96 -25.83 9.32
CA ARG A 723 8.74 -27.15 9.93
C ARG A 723 8.04 -28.04 8.92
#